data_AF-A0A8E6EX62-F1
#
_entry.id   AF-A0A8E6EX62-F1
#
_cell.length_a   1.000
_cell.length_b   1.000
_cell.length_c   1.000
_cell.angle_alpha   90.00
_cell.angle_beta   90.00
_cell.angle_gamma   90.00
#
_symmetry.space_group_name_H-M   'P 1'
#
loop_
_entity.id
_entity.type
_entity.pdbx_description
1 polymer ?
#
loop_
_entity_poly.entity_id
_entity_poly.type
_entity_poly.pdbx_seq_one_letter_code
_entity_poly.pdbx_strand_id
1 'polypeptide(L)'
;MPNDVRYRRSFGTRLRFLLRLLGCTGLFAAGVGAALYSSEEMSWTIGTLTDAGHNKLGQMALIASSLMAFGALSVVLMLLVELLAGLGKATGRRSFVGINAGLQIVLAIGILGAVNVYSFTYPKRWDLTKDQQFTLPDQVVEELKKLQGETQIVVLQQHKTFGQLASKPDASDYAAERKVVEKVRDLVDQFQSVGPQFKVSVLDVEEEGYDQKFEALTKDRPALKEAIKSAPENSIFFAAEGKVQRLSFNEFYQLDKSASKSANDHKGNLVLRPQGLAPFTSRITSIQERKPRVGLAVIHQVLTSREGEGFDEAYSSAGLRKCLESYGFEVTDIILKKWGEGPPQPGAYNYDETELERLEGELEIAETEVREILEEQGELKELKKIFEMPNLEDVKSALVKKFGARVRGELSEKGRKENLASFTETLDAYGKRLEEKKQERDKKLQEVNALLGRERAFEDRRVSDVKTKFARMIADCDLLILPRMTIMNPASDSAGIPARIYNLSKEQIEVIKDFMKAGKPVLALMGPLNGPNNQPPSEPDDFEKLLVDRGVELGRQTILFDADSKAFASRMTGEQFGNKPLEIPMVTFKSGKKKNPLAEAMRITGQSVDQALDIRLRAPRPIYILPGYEDQQNFSAEFLYTSADSWNEEKPIAGAMQQNGRMMFYRPRYEATKFNDPKKDTHDEERRGPFPIGVAIESKIPVEWVDSSYWQGKAISGLLGGADQGIMAAGLTAAASQLKRPTERLVVIGQGGVFVKPELGPAKEKFLLHTCNWLLGREDRLPQTDEKTWEYPRVQLTDKQKNLWYLGTFFGLPALFAYFGIIVWLIRNVR
;
A
#
# COMPACT_ATOMS: atom_id res chain seq x y z
N MET A 1 -92.22 -25.12 -8.63
CA MET A 1 -90.91 -24.49 -8.36
C MET A 1 -89.85 -25.22 -9.18
N PRO A 2 -88.86 -24.51 -9.76
CA PRO A 2 -88.43 -24.75 -11.14
C PRO A 2 -87.31 -25.78 -11.31
N ASN A 3 -87.28 -26.34 -12.52
CA ASN A 3 -86.33 -27.28 -13.09
C ASN A 3 -84.86 -26.86 -12.96
N ASP A 4 -84.06 -27.64 -12.23
CA ASP A 4 -82.61 -27.62 -12.35
C ASP A 4 -82.17 -28.64 -13.42
N VAL A 5 -82.22 -28.21 -14.69
CA VAL A 5 -81.62 -28.95 -15.80
C VAL A 5 -80.11 -28.74 -15.69
N ARG A 6 -79.43 -29.69 -15.04
CA ARG A 6 -77.98 -29.84 -15.13
C ARG A 6 -77.57 -29.80 -16.61
N TYR A 7 -76.96 -28.69 -17.01
CA TYR A 7 -76.40 -28.46 -18.34
C TYR A 7 -75.27 -29.48 -18.58
N ARG A 8 -75.61 -30.71 -18.98
CA ARG A 8 -74.63 -31.62 -19.61
C ARG A 8 -74.20 -30.92 -20.90
N ARG A 9 -73.09 -30.19 -20.81
CA ARG A 9 -72.40 -29.64 -21.98
C ARG A 9 -72.29 -30.76 -23.01
N SER A 10 -72.88 -30.58 -24.19
CA SER A 10 -72.76 -31.58 -25.24
C SER A 10 -71.28 -31.76 -25.56
N PHE A 11 -70.89 -33.00 -25.88
CA PHE A 11 -69.54 -33.34 -26.32
C PHE A 11 -69.02 -32.36 -27.39
N GLY A 12 -69.92 -31.89 -28.28
CA GLY A 12 -69.62 -30.91 -29.33
C GLY A 12 -69.19 -29.52 -28.85
N THR A 13 -69.60 -29.04 -27.66
CA THR A 13 -69.11 -27.74 -27.15
C THR A 13 -67.71 -27.86 -26.55
N ARG A 14 -67.41 -28.99 -25.88
CA ARG A 14 -66.06 -29.29 -25.37
C ARG A 14 -65.09 -29.53 -26.53
N LEU A 15 -65.52 -30.26 -27.56
CA LEU A 15 -64.73 -30.50 -28.76
C LEU A 15 -64.42 -29.19 -29.50
N ARG A 16 -65.40 -28.28 -29.67
CA ARG A 16 -65.17 -26.96 -30.27
C ARG A 16 -64.19 -26.09 -29.47
N PHE A 17 -64.27 -26.13 -28.15
CA PHE A 17 -63.29 -25.44 -27.31
C PHE A 17 -61.88 -26.00 -27.50
N LEU A 18 -61.72 -27.32 -27.47
CA LEU A 18 -60.43 -27.98 -27.68
C LEU A 18 -59.85 -27.67 -29.07
N LEU A 19 -60.70 -27.58 -30.10
CA LEU A 19 -60.28 -27.26 -31.46
C LEU A 19 -59.93 -25.79 -31.65
N ARG A 20 -60.65 -24.85 -31.01
CA ARG A 20 -60.26 -23.43 -30.97
C ARG A 20 -58.96 -23.22 -30.23
N LEU A 21 -58.79 -23.92 -29.11
CA LEU A 21 -57.55 -23.94 -28.36
C LEU A 21 -56.42 -24.46 -29.24
N LEU A 22 -56.60 -25.60 -29.91
CA LEU A 22 -55.64 -26.18 -30.84
C LEU A 22 -55.32 -25.24 -32.01
N GLY A 23 -56.31 -24.55 -32.59
CA GLY A 23 -56.11 -23.56 -33.65
C GLY A 23 -55.33 -22.33 -33.18
N CYS A 24 -55.61 -21.81 -31.99
CA CYS A 24 -54.84 -20.69 -31.41
C CYS A 24 -53.40 -21.10 -31.10
N THR A 25 -53.21 -22.31 -30.57
CA THR A 25 -51.88 -22.89 -30.33
C THR A 25 -51.15 -23.09 -31.64
N GLY A 26 -51.86 -23.51 -32.68
CA GLY A 26 -51.35 -23.67 -34.03
C GLY A 26 -50.91 -22.36 -34.66
N LEU A 27 -51.71 -21.30 -34.56
CA LEU A 27 -51.37 -19.98 -35.06
C LEU A 27 -50.10 -19.44 -34.36
N PHE A 28 -50.02 -19.61 -33.04
CA PHE A 28 -48.84 -19.25 -32.26
C PHE A 28 -47.61 -20.06 -32.70
N ALA A 29 -47.74 -21.38 -32.85
CA ALA A 29 -46.68 -22.25 -33.33
C ALA A 29 -46.20 -21.87 -34.75
N ALA A 30 -47.11 -21.50 -35.66
CA ALA A 30 -46.76 -21.04 -36.99
C ALA A 30 -46.02 -19.71 -36.97
N GLY A 31 -46.45 -18.76 -36.14
CA GLY A 31 -45.75 -17.49 -35.94
C GLY A 31 -44.34 -17.66 -35.39
N VAL A 32 -44.16 -18.55 -34.39
CA VAL A 32 -42.84 -18.90 -33.86
C VAL A 32 -41.97 -19.57 -34.92
N GLY A 33 -42.53 -20.52 -35.67
CA GLY A 33 -41.82 -21.18 -36.78
C GLY A 33 -41.38 -20.19 -37.87
N ALA A 34 -42.23 -19.23 -38.25
CA ALA A 34 -41.92 -18.20 -39.23
C ALA A 34 -40.82 -17.24 -38.76
N ALA A 35 -40.83 -16.86 -37.48
CA ALA A 35 -39.78 -16.03 -36.89
C ALA A 35 -38.43 -16.77 -36.82
N LEU A 36 -38.44 -18.04 -36.41
CA LEU A 36 -37.24 -18.89 -36.42
C LEU A 36 -36.70 -19.07 -37.85
N TYR A 37 -37.57 -19.29 -38.83
CA TYR A 37 -37.18 -19.42 -40.23
C TYR A 37 -36.56 -18.13 -40.79
N SER A 38 -37.11 -16.97 -40.43
CA SER A 38 -36.57 -15.66 -40.83
C SER A 38 -35.19 -15.37 -40.21
N SER A 39 -34.92 -15.91 -39.02
CA SER A 39 -33.64 -15.69 -38.32
C SER A 39 -32.45 -16.42 -38.96
N GLU A 40 -32.72 -17.35 -39.88
CA GLU A 40 -31.72 -18.10 -40.64
C GLU A 40 -31.38 -17.46 -41.99
N GLU A 41 -31.89 -16.24 -42.28
CA GLU A 41 -31.72 -15.51 -43.55
C GLU A 41 -32.11 -16.34 -44.81
N MET A 42 -33.01 -17.31 -44.63
CA MET A 42 -33.44 -18.20 -45.70
C MET A 42 -34.41 -17.50 -46.66
N SER A 43 -34.27 -17.77 -47.95
CA SER A 43 -35.26 -17.32 -48.94
C SER A 43 -36.61 -17.98 -48.70
N TRP A 44 -37.70 -17.22 -48.79
CA TRP A 44 -39.07 -17.70 -48.63
C TRP A 44 -39.58 -18.36 -49.93
N THR A 45 -39.07 -19.55 -50.25
CA THR A 45 -39.51 -20.33 -51.41
C THR A 45 -39.99 -21.72 -50.99
N ILE A 46 -40.86 -22.32 -51.79
CA ILE A 46 -41.37 -23.68 -51.52
C ILE A 46 -40.22 -24.70 -51.54
N GLY A 47 -39.22 -24.52 -52.40
CA GLY A 47 -38.03 -25.37 -52.45
C GLY A 47 -37.21 -25.33 -51.16
N THR A 48 -36.96 -24.13 -50.62
CA THR A 48 -36.20 -23.98 -49.38
C THR A 48 -36.97 -24.41 -48.12
N LEU A 49 -38.31 -24.33 -48.12
CA LEU A 49 -39.13 -24.89 -47.02
C LEU A 49 -39.14 -26.42 -47.03
N THR A 50 -39.18 -27.03 -48.22
CA THR A 50 -39.15 -28.49 -48.37
C THR A 50 -37.77 -29.07 -48.04
N ASP A 51 -36.69 -28.40 -48.44
CA ASP A 51 -35.34 -28.80 -48.06
C ASP A 51 -35.07 -28.62 -46.56
N ALA A 52 -35.65 -27.60 -45.91
CA ALA A 52 -35.64 -27.45 -44.46
C ALA A 52 -36.38 -28.60 -43.76
N GLY A 53 -37.55 -29.00 -44.28
CA GLY A 53 -38.34 -30.14 -43.79
C GLY A 53 -37.66 -31.50 -43.93
N HIS A 54 -36.70 -31.63 -44.85
CA HIS A 54 -35.84 -32.82 -45.00
C HIS A 54 -34.51 -32.71 -44.24
N ASN A 55 -34.37 -31.75 -43.34
CA ASN A 55 -33.19 -31.52 -42.50
C ASN A 55 -31.89 -31.24 -43.29
N LYS A 56 -31.99 -30.80 -44.55
CA LYS A 56 -30.80 -30.47 -45.37
C LYS A 56 -30.18 -29.11 -45.01
N LEU A 57 -30.96 -28.26 -44.34
CA LEU A 57 -30.57 -26.89 -43.96
C LEU A 57 -30.34 -26.74 -42.44
N GLY A 58 -30.17 -27.85 -41.73
CA GLY A 58 -29.90 -27.89 -40.29
C GLY A 58 -31.13 -28.07 -39.40
N GLN A 59 -30.90 -28.46 -38.15
CA GLN A 59 -31.94 -28.84 -37.19
C GLN A 59 -32.90 -27.69 -36.84
N MET A 60 -32.41 -26.45 -36.76
CA MET A 60 -33.25 -25.29 -36.47
C MET A 60 -34.23 -25.01 -37.61
N ALA A 61 -33.82 -25.17 -38.87
CA ALA A 61 -34.68 -25.00 -40.04
C ALA A 61 -35.76 -26.11 -40.13
N LEU A 62 -35.40 -27.34 -39.74
CA LEU A 62 -36.34 -28.45 -39.59
C LEU A 62 -37.42 -28.15 -38.53
N ILE A 63 -37.01 -27.66 -37.35
CA ILE A 63 -37.94 -27.29 -36.28
C ILE A 63 -38.84 -26.13 -36.74
N ALA A 64 -38.28 -25.10 -37.36
CA ALA A 64 -39.01 -23.93 -37.84
C ALA A 64 -40.07 -24.30 -38.89
N SER A 65 -39.69 -25.10 -39.91
CA SER A 65 -40.60 -25.57 -40.96
C SER A 65 -41.69 -26.52 -40.43
N SER A 66 -41.34 -27.39 -39.48
CA SER A 66 -42.30 -28.29 -38.82
C SER A 66 -43.33 -27.53 -37.98
N LEU A 67 -42.90 -26.51 -37.23
CA LEU A 67 -43.78 -25.63 -36.45
C LEU A 67 -44.74 -24.83 -37.36
N MET A 68 -44.26 -24.31 -38.49
CA MET A 68 -45.09 -23.67 -39.50
C MET A 68 -46.13 -24.62 -40.10
N ALA A 69 -45.73 -25.83 -40.50
CA ALA A 69 -46.62 -26.82 -41.09
C ALA A 69 -47.70 -27.31 -40.11
N PHE A 70 -47.30 -27.67 -38.88
CA PHE A 70 -48.23 -28.09 -37.83
C PHE A 70 -49.19 -26.96 -37.43
N GLY A 71 -48.67 -25.74 -37.34
CA GLY A 71 -49.45 -24.56 -37.00
C GLY A 71 -50.49 -24.22 -38.06
N ALA A 72 -50.11 -24.24 -39.34
CA ALA A 72 -51.02 -24.04 -40.46
C ALA A 72 -52.11 -25.11 -40.51
N LEU A 73 -51.75 -26.40 -40.33
CA LEU A 73 -52.70 -27.51 -40.30
C LEU A 73 -53.72 -27.35 -39.16
N SER A 74 -53.26 -26.95 -37.98
CA SER A 74 -54.12 -26.74 -36.81
C SER A 74 -55.10 -25.58 -36.98
N VAL A 75 -54.67 -24.49 -37.65
CA VAL A 75 -55.53 -23.36 -38.00
C VAL A 75 -56.58 -23.76 -39.04
N VAL A 76 -56.18 -24.51 -40.08
CA VAL A 76 -57.10 -25.02 -41.11
C VAL A 76 -58.14 -25.95 -40.48
N LEU A 77 -57.74 -26.85 -39.59
CA LEU A 77 -58.63 -27.74 -38.86
C LEU A 77 -59.64 -26.96 -37.99
N MET A 78 -59.18 -25.89 -37.33
CA MET A 78 -60.02 -25.00 -36.53
C MET A 78 -61.03 -24.26 -37.41
N LEU A 79 -60.58 -23.65 -38.51
CA LEU A 79 -61.44 -22.93 -39.46
C LEU A 79 -62.48 -23.85 -40.10
N LEU A 80 -62.13 -25.08 -40.47
CA LEU A 80 -63.06 -26.06 -41.04
C LEU A 80 -64.19 -26.41 -40.08
N VAL A 81 -63.87 -26.63 -38.79
CA VAL A 81 -64.89 -26.96 -37.78
C VAL A 81 -65.73 -25.74 -37.41
N GLU A 82 -65.14 -24.55 -37.43
CA GLU A 82 -65.84 -23.30 -37.17
C GLU A 82 -66.78 -22.92 -38.33
N LEU A 83 -66.39 -23.19 -39.58
CA LEU A 83 -67.21 -23.05 -40.79
C LEU A 83 -68.38 -24.04 -40.81
N LEU A 84 -68.17 -25.27 -40.36
CA LEU A 84 -69.23 -26.28 -40.18
C LEU A 84 -70.19 -25.94 -39.02
N ALA A 85 -69.71 -25.26 -37.99
CA ALA A 85 -70.52 -24.85 -36.84
C ALA A 85 -71.27 -23.53 -37.06
N GLY A 86 -70.76 -22.64 -37.92
CA GLY A 86 -71.36 -21.35 -38.27
C GLY A 86 -72.71 -21.46 -39.00
N LEU A 87 -73.00 -22.62 -39.59
CA LEU A 87 -74.31 -22.96 -40.17
C LEU A 87 -75.40 -23.25 -39.11
N GLY A 88 -75.05 -23.30 -37.82
CA GLY A 88 -75.96 -23.66 -36.73
C GLY A 88 -75.94 -22.66 -35.56
N LYS A 89 -76.84 -21.68 -35.64
CA LYS A 89 -77.37 -20.81 -34.56
C LYS A 89 -76.75 -19.41 -34.41
N ALA A 90 -77.57 -18.45 -34.85
CA ALA A 90 -77.74 -17.14 -34.23
C ALA A 90 -78.34 -17.25 -32.80
N THR A 91 -78.32 -16.10 -32.11
CA THR A 91 -78.99 -15.68 -30.85
C THR A 91 -78.39 -16.00 -29.46
N GLY A 92 -77.85 -14.94 -28.83
CA GLY A 92 -78.15 -14.38 -27.48
C GLY A 92 -77.79 -15.20 -26.21
N ARG A 93 -77.38 -14.65 -25.06
CA ARG A 93 -77.33 -13.28 -24.50
C ARG A 93 -76.29 -13.23 -23.37
N ARG A 94 -75.60 -12.09 -23.26
CA ARG A 94 -74.77 -11.63 -22.12
C ARG A 94 -75.67 -11.17 -20.97
N SER A 95 -75.12 -11.23 -19.75
CA SER A 95 -75.25 -10.26 -18.63
C SER A 95 -75.53 -10.93 -17.28
N PHE A 96 -74.47 -11.35 -16.57
CA PHE A 96 -74.48 -11.52 -15.10
C PHE A 96 -73.06 -11.51 -14.47
N VAL A 97 -72.10 -10.82 -15.10
CA VAL A 97 -70.67 -10.90 -14.68
C VAL A 97 -70.16 -9.60 -14.02
N GLY A 98 -70.90 -8.50 -14.06
CA GLY A 98 -70.41 -7.18 -13.63
C GLY A 98 -70.27 -6.95 -12.12
N ILE A 99 -71.22 -7.43 -11.30
CA ILE A 99 -71.25 -7.12 -9.86
C ILE A 99 -70.26 -7.96 -9.06
N ASN A 100 -70.13 -9.26 -9.40
CA ASN A 100 -69.13 -10.13 -8.76
C ASN A 100 -67.70 -9.72 -9.14
N ALA A 101 -67.50 -9.25 -10.37
CA ALA A 101 -66.20 -8.73 -10.81
C ALA A 101 -65.82 -7.44 -10.08
N GLY A 102 -66.76 -6.52 -9.86
CA GLY A 102 -66.50 -5.29 -9.10
C GLY A 102 -66.06 -5.55 -7.66
N LEU A 103 -66.74 -6.46 -6.96
CA LEU A 103 -66.37 -6.84 -5.59
C LEU A 103 -64.99 -7.52 -5.55
N GLN A 104 -64.71 -8.41 -6.50
CA GLN A 104 -63.40 -9.06 -6.62
C GLN A 104 -62.28 -8.06 -6.91
N ILE A 105 -62.55 -7.02 -7.70
CA ILE A 105 -61.58 -5.96 -7.99
C ILE A 105 -61.28 -5.15 -6.72
N VAL A 106 -62.31 -4.72 -5.97
CA VAL A 106 -62.12 -3.97 -4.72
C VAL A 106 -61.35 -4.79 -3.68
N LEU A 107 -61.71 -6.07 -3.53
CA LEU A 107 -61.04 -6.96 -2.59
C LEU A 107 -59.59 -7.26 -3.02
N ALA A 108 -59.34 -7.41 -4.32
CA ALA A 108 -58.00 -7.56 -4.86
C ALA A 108 -57.14 -6.30 -4.64
N ILE A 109 -57.71 -5.10 -4.82
CA ILE A 109 -57.02 -3.82 -4.53
C ILE A 109 -56.71 -3.71 -3.04
N GLY A 110 -57.66 -4.08 -2.16
CA GLY A 110 -57.46 -4.06 -0.72
C GLY A 110 -56.36 -5.03 -0.25
N ILE A 111 -56.36 -6.25 -0.77
CA ILE A 111 -55.30 -7.24 -0.50
C ILE A 111 -53.95 -6.75 -1.06
N LEU A 112 -53.93 -6.21 -2.28
CA LEU A 112 -52.70 -5.68 -2.88
C LEU A 112 -52.13 -4.52 -2.04
N GLY A 113 -52.99 -3.63 -1.54
CA GLY A 113 -52.60 -2.55 -0.64
C GLY A 113 -52.02 -3.08 0.68
N ALA A 114 -52.69 -4.04 1.33
CA ALA A 114 -52.22 -4.64 2.57
C ALA A 114 -50.90 -5.39 2.40
N VAL A 115 -50.76 -6.16 1.32
CA VAL A 115 -49.53 -6.89 0.97
C VAL A 115 -48.40 -5.90 0.69
N ASN A 116 -48.65 -4.82 -0.04
CA ASN A 116 -47.65 -3.79 -0.30
C ASN A 116 -47.21 -3.11 0.99
N VAL A 117 -48.13 -2.68 1.86
CA VAL A 117 -47.78 -2.06 3.15
C VAL A 117 -46.95 -3.02 4.00
N TYR A 118 -47.37 -4.28 4.13
CA TYR A 118 -46.60 -5.29 4.87
C TYR A 118 -45.22 -5.53 4.25
N SER A 119 -45.13 -5.63 2.92
CA SER A 119 -43.89 -5.83 2.19
C SER A 119 -42.92 -4.65 2.33
N PHE A 120 -43.41 -3.41 2.39
CA PHE A 120 -42.59 -2.22 2.58
C PHE A 120 -42.13 -2.04 4.03
N THR A 121 -42.89 -2.56 5.00
CA THR A 121 -42.57 -2.45 6.43
C THR A 121 -41.64 -3.57 6.91
N TYR A 122 -41.76 -4.78 6.34
CA TYR A 122 -40.97 -5.96 6.71
C TYR A 122 -40.29 -6.59 5.49
N PRO A 123 -39.30 -5.89 4.88
CA PRO A 123 -38.60 -6.41 3.73
C PRO A 123 -37.77 -7.65 4.12
N LYS A 124 -38.13 -8.81 3.56
CA LYS A 124 -37.30 -10.01 3.64
C LYS A 124 -36.49 -10.14 2.35
N ARG A 125 -35.16 -10.13 2.47
CA ARG A 125 -34.26 -10.32 1.33
C ARG A 125 -33.93 -11.80 1.19
N TRP A 126 -34.07 -12.32 -0.01
CA TRP A 126 -33.63 -13.66 -0.38
C TRP A 126 -32.55 -13.55 -1.43
N ASP A 127 -31.41 -14.18 -1.16
CA ASP A 127 -30.34 -14.31 -2.13
C ASP A 127 -30.61 -15.52 -3.01
N LEU A 128 -30.92 -15.26 -4.29
CA LEU A 128 -31.16 -16.29 -5.30
C LEU A 128 -29.93 -16.53 -6.18
N THR A 129 -28.78 -15.91 -5.85
CA THR A 129 -27.54 -16.19 -6.56
C THR A 129 -27.05 -17.59 -6.21
N LYS A 130 -26.45 -18.26 -7.21
CA LYS A 130 -25.94 -19.64 -7.05
C LYS A 130 -24.95 -19.76 -5.89
N ASP A 131 -24.14 -18.73 -5.71
CA ASP A 131 -23.03 -18.72 -4.77
C ASP A 131 -23.32 -17.89 -3.51
N GLN A 132 -24.59 -17.47 -3.29
CA GLN A 132 -25.01 -16.64 -2.16
C GLN A 132 -24.17 -15.35 -1.97
N GLN A 133 -23.90 -14.64 -3.07
CA GLN A 133 -23.00 -13.48 -3.12
C GLN A 133 -23.45 -12.27 -2.27
N PHE A 134 -24.71 -12.22 -1.84
CA PHE A 134 -25.30 -11.15 -1.04
C PHE A 134 -25.71 -11.64 0.36
N THR A 135 -25.24 -12.81 0.76
CA THR A 135 -25.45 -13.39 2.09
C THR A 135 -24.14 -13.35 2.86
N LEU A 136 -24.16 -12.72 4.03
CA LEU A 136 -22.98 -12.64 4.89
C LEU A 136 -22.67 -14.00 5.53
N PRO A 137 -21.40 -14.39 5.66
CA PRO A 137 -21.02 -15.57 6.43
C PRO A 137 -21.49 -15.47 7.89
N ASP A 138 -21.95 -16.58 8.47
CA ASP A 138 -22.50 -16.61 9.84
C ASP A 138 -21.52 -16.03 10.88
N GLN A 139 -20.24 -16.35 10.76
CA GLN A 139 -19.18 -15.82 11.64
C GLN A 139 -19.13 -14.28 11.62
N VAL A 140 -19.25 -13.67 10.43
CA VAL A 140 -19.24 -12.21 10.29
C VAL A 140 -20.49 -11.61 10.92
N VAL A 141 -21.65 -12.24 10.73
CA VAL A 141 -22.90 -11.79 11.36
C VAL A 141 -22.79 -11.80 12.89
N GLU A 142 -22.20 -12.85 13.46
CA GLU A 142 -21.96 -12.93 14.91
C GLU A 142 -21.01 -11.85 15.42
N GLU A 143 -19.95 -11.53 14.69
CA GLU A 143 -19.01 -10.46 15.04
C GLU A 143 -19.69 -9.07 14.96
N LEU A 144 -20.44 -8.80 13.89
CA LEU A 144 -21.12 -7.52 13.71
C LEU A 144 -22.20 -7.28 14.77
N LYS A 145 -22.86 -8.33 15.27
CA LYS A 145 -23.84 -8.24 16.37
C LYS A 145 -23.23 -7.86 17.72
N LYS A 146 -21.92 -8.04 17.91
CA LYS A 146 -21.21 -7.67 19.15
C LYS A 146 -20.89 -6.18 19.22
N LEU A 147 -20.93 -5.48 18.09
CA LEU A 147 -20.64 -4.06 18.02
C LEU A 147 -21.68 -3.24 18.79
N GLN A 148 -21.21 -2.22 19.50
CA GLN A 148 -22.05 -1.28 20.24
C GLN A 148 -21.92 0.11 19.64
N GLY A 149 -23.01 0.87 19.63
CA GLY A 149 -23.05 2.23 19.12
C GLY A 149 -23.25 2.34 17.61
N GLU A 150 -23.44 3.58 17.13
CA GLU A 150 -23.58 3.87 15.70
C GLU A 150 -22.20 3.98 15.04
N THR A 151 -21.99 3.26 13.94
CA THR A 151 -20.81 3.37 13.08
C THR A 151 -21.15 4.16 11.82
N GLN A 152 -20.44 5.27 11.62
CA GLN A 152 -20.53 6.08 10.42
C GLN A 152 -19.50 5.60 9.40
N ILE A 153 -19.96 5.14 8.25
CA ILE A 153 -19.12 4.74 7.11
C ILE A 153 -19.15 5.87 6.09
N VAL A 154 -17.99 6.45 5.79
CA VAL A 154 -17.86 7.54 4.82
C VAL A 154 -17.03 7.07 3.63
N VAL A 155 -17.62 7.11 2.44
CA VAL A 155 -16.93 6.76 1.20
C VAL A 155 -16.44 8.06 0.56
N LEU A 156 -15.12 8.28 0.58
CA LEU A 156 -14.46 9.46 0.00
C LEU A 156 -14.01 9.17 -1.43
N GLN A 157 -14.53 9.94 -2.37
CA GLN A 157 -14.16 9.95 -3.78
C GLN A 157 -13.35 11.22 -4.06
N GLN A 158 -12.03 11.07 -4.23
CA GLN A 158 -11.11 12.14 -4.60
C GLN A 158 -10.82 12.18 -6.11
N HIS A 159 -11.41 11.27 -6.90
CA HIS A 159 -11.12 11.08 -8.33
C HIS A 159 -9.63 10.95 -8.65
N LYS A 160 -8.88 10.26 -7.76
CA LYS A 160 -7.46 9.92 -7.98
C LYS A 160 -7.33 8.52 -8.58
N THR A 161 -6.24 8.28 -9.31
CA THR A 161 -5.94 6.96 -9.92
C THR A 161 -5.86 5.86 -8.87
N PHE A 162 -6.30 4.65 -9.20
CA PHE A 162 -6.09 3.48 -8.35
C PHE A 162 -4.58 3.25 -8.18
N GLY A 163 -4.07 3.46 -6.95
CA GLY A 163 -2.70 3.13 -6.57
C GLY A 163 -1.69 4.29 -6.69
N GLN A 164 -2.14 5.51 -7.00
CA GLN A 164 -1.33 6.75 -7.06
C GLN A 164 -0.08 6.71 -7.96
N LEU A 165 0.06 5.69 -8.81
CA LEU A 165 1.25 5.52 -9.66
C LEU A 165 1.18 6.31 -10.97
N ALA A 166 -0.02 6.76 -11.39
CA ALA A 166 -0.22 7.53 -12.60
C ALA A 166 -0.68 8.98 -12.29
N SER A 167 -0.28 9.93 -13.13
CA SER A 167 -0.54 11.37 -12.88
C SER A 167 -1.96 11.82 -13.22
N LYS A 168 -2.73 11.03 -13.99
CA LYS A 168 -4.11 11.37 -14.40
C LYS A 168 -4.98 10.11 -14.44
N PRO A 169 -6.21 10.14 -13.90
CA PRO A 169 -7.18 9.06 -14.03
C PRO A 169 -7.57 8.81 -15.48
N ASP A 170 -7.73 7.54 -15.84
CA ASP A 170 -8.29 7.12 -17.13
C ASP A 170 -9.74 6.61 -16.99
N ALA A 171 -10.35 6.24 -18.13
CA ALA A 171 -11.73 5.75 -18.14
C ALA A 171 -11.93 4.47 -17.31
N SER A 172 -10.88 3.64 -17.18
CA SER A 172 -10.92 2.42 -16.35
C SER A 172 -10.86 2.78 -14.86
N ASP A 173 -10.09 3.80 -14.46
CA ASP A 173 -10.07 4.32 -13.09
C ASP A 173 -11.46 4.83 -12.67
N TYR A 174 -12.10 5.68 -13.49
CA TYR A 174 -13.46 6.16 -13.18
C TYR A 174 -14.50 5.04 -13.16
N ALA A 175 -14.40 4.07 -14.07
CA ALA A 175 -15.31 2.92 -14.09
C ALA A 175 -15.11 2.03 -12.86
N ALA A 176 -13.87 1.80 -12.46
CA ALA A 176 -13.52 1.10 -11.23
C ALA A 176 -14.07 1.83 -10.01
N GLU A 177 -13.83 3.15 -9.91
CA GLU A 177 -14.29 3.94 -8.77
C GLU A 177 -15.79 3.85 -8.56
N ARG A 178 -16.59 4.11 -9.61
CA ARG A 178 -18.05 3.98 -9.55
C ARG A 178 -18.48 2.58 -9.12
N LYS A 179 -17.80 1.55 -9.63
CA LYS A 179 -18.14 0.16 -9.31
C LYS A 179 -17.76 -0.20 -7.86
N VAL A 180 -16.61 0.27 -7.36
CA VAL A 180 -16.20 0.07 -5.98
C VAL A 180 -17.18 0.76 -5.03
N VAL A 181 -17.61 1.99 -5.33
CA VAL A 181 -18.63 2.70 -4.54
C VAL A 181 -19.95 1.93 -4.51
N GLU A 182 -20.40 1.39 -5.65
CA GLU A 182 -21.57 0.49 -5.72
C GLU A 182 -21.37 -0.73 -4.82
N LYS A 183 -20.21 -1.40 -4.88
CA LYS A 183 -19.90 -2.56 -4.05
C LYS A 183 -19.84 -2.26 -2.56
N VAL A 184 -19.34 -1.09 -2.17
CA VAL A 184 -19.37 -0.65 -0.77
C VAL A 184 -20.82 -0.43 -0.33
N ARG A 185 -21.65 0.24 -1.15
CA ARG A 185 -23.07 0.43 -0.83
C ARG A 185 -23.80 -0.91 -0.68
N ASP A 186 -23.63 -1.82 -1.63
CA ASP A 186 -24.21 -3.17 -1.59
C ASP A 186 -23.82 -3.91 -0.31
N LEU A 187 -22.54 -3.83 0.09
CA LEU A 187 -22.03 -4.49 1.28
C LEU A 187 -22.58 -3.86 2.57
N VAL A 188 -22.63 -2.54 2.65
CA VAL A 188 -23.18 -1.89 3.84
C VAL A 188 -24.69 -2.09 3.94
N ASP A 189 -25.42 -2.13 2.82
CA ASP A 189 -26.84 -2.49 2.80
C ASP A 189 -27.07 -3.92 3.33
N GLN A 190 -26.11 -4.84 3.13
CA GLN A 190 -26.13 -6.15 3.78
C GLN A 190 -25.86 -6.03 5.28
N PHE A 191 -24.92 -5.18 5.70
CA PHE A 191 -24.60 -4.99 7.13
C PHE A 191 -25.78 -4.35 7.90
N GLN A 192 -26.51 -3.42 7.27
CA GLN A 192 -27.73 -2.84 7.82
C GLN A 192 -28.83 -3.87 8.07
N SER A 193 -28.84 -5.00 7.33
CA SER A 193 -29.79 -6.09 7.58
C SER A 193 -29.54 -6.82 8.90
N VAL A 194 -28.32 -6.71 9.46
CA VAL A 194 -27.95 -7.25 10.77
C VAL A 194 -28.40 -6.33 11.91
N GLY A 195 -28.45 -5.01 11.68
CA GLY A 195 -28.96 -4.02 12.63
C GLY A 195 -28.84 -2.56 12.15
N PRO A 196 -29.59 -1.62 12.77
CA PRO A 196 -29.66 -0.20 12.35
C PRO A 196 -28.42 0.65 12.65
N GLN A 197 -27.32 0.03 13.12
CA GLN A 197 -26.14 0.72 13.63
C GLN A 197 -25.21 1.31 12.56
N PHE A 198 -25.39 1.00 11.27
CA PHE A 198 -24.51 1.46 10.19
C PHE A 198 -25.16 2.57 9.35
N LYS A 199 -24.51 3.74 9.30
CA LYS A 199 -24.90 4.86 8.43
C LYS A 199 -23.86 5.05 7.34
N VAL A 200 -24.29 5.14 6.08
CA VAL A 200 -23.40 5.40 4.94
C VAL A 200 -23.56 6.82 4.47
N SER A 201 -22.45 7.47 4.19
CA SER A 201 -22.44 8.76 3.49
C SER A 201 -21.35 8.75 2.43
N VAL A 202 -21.68 9.24 1.24
CA VAL A 202 -20.71 9.38 0.16
C VAL A 202 -20.30 10.85 0.09
N LEU A 203 -19.00 11.07 0.10
CA LEU A 203 -18.36 12.37 -0.07
C LEU A 203 -17.59 12.34 -1.38
N ASP A 204 -18.17 12.98 -2.39
CA ASP A 204 -17.53 13.19 -3.67
C ASP A 204 -16.98 14.63 -3.72
N VAL A 205 -15.65 14.75 -3.87
CA VAL A 205 -14.94 16.04 -3.88
C VAL A 205 -15.32 16.90 -5.09
N GLU A 206 -15.81 16.29 -6.18
CA GLU A 206 -16.28 17.00 -7.38
C GLU A 206 -17.78 17.33 -7.33
N GLU A 207 -18.51 16.89 -6.30
CA GLU A 207 -19.95 17.13 -6.17
C GLU A 207 -20.27 18.55 -5.68
N GLU A 208 -21.28 19.18 -6.30
CA GLU A 208 -21.81 20.46 -5.83
C GLU A 208 -22.38 20.31 -4.40
N GLY A 209 -21.87 21.13 -3.47
CA GLY A 209 -22.22 21.06 -2.05
C GLY A 209 -21.33 20.15 -1.20
N TYR A 210 -20.18 19.69 -1.74
CA TYR A 210 -19.16 18.94 -0.98
C TYR A 210 -18.84 19.59 0.38
N ASP A 211 -18.51 20.88 0.41
CA ASP A 211 -18.11 21.57 1.65
C ASP A 211 -19.21 21.54 2.72
N GLN A 212 -20.47 21.66 2.31
CA GLN A 212 -21.62 21.60 3.21
C GLN A 212 -21.79 20.20 3.80
N LYS A 213 -21.71 19.15 2.96
CA LYS A 213 -21.78 17.76 3.42
C LYS A 213 -20.59 17.40 4.30
N PHE A 214 -19.39 17.84 3.93
CA PHE A 214 -18.16 17.61 4.66
C PHE A 214 -18.22 18.23 6.07
N GLU A 215 -18.59 19.50 6.20
CA GLU A 215 -18.74 20.14 7.50
C GLU A 215 -19.89 19.52 8.31
N ALA A 216 -21.02 19.16 7.69
CA ALA A 216 -22.12 18.49 8.38
C ALA A 216 -21.72 17.12 8.97
N LEU A 217 -20.92 16.33 8.24
CA LEU A 217 -20.45 15.01 8.70
C LEU A 217 -19.36 15.11 9.77
N THR A 218 -18.53 16.15 9.71
CA THR A 218 -17.31 16.28 10.54
C THR A 218 -17.47 17.22 11.74
N LYS A 219 -18.57 17.97 11.85
CA LYS A 219 -18.82 18.96 12.90
C LYS A 219 -18.48 18.47 14.32
N ASP A 220 -18.96 17.28 14.68
CA ASP A 220 -18.76 16.68 16.01
C ASP A 220 -17.70 15.56 16.00
N ARG A 221 -16.90 15.46 14.92
CA ARG A 221 -15.94 14.36 14.69
C ARG A 221 -14.59 14.89 14.19
N PRO A 222 -13.76 15.51 15.05
CA PRO A 222 -12.48 16.09 14.65
C PRO A 222 -11.50 15.04 14.08
N ALA A 223 -11.46 13.83 14.65
CA ALA A 223 -10.62 12.74 14.13
C ALA A 223 -11.01 12.33 12.70
N LEU A 224 -12.30 12.37 12.35
CA LEU A 224 -12.78 12.10 11.00
C LEU A 224 -12.43 13.23 10.05
N LYS A 225 -12.49 14.48 10.52
CA LYS A 225 -12.08 15.67 9.76
C LYS A 225 -10.61 15.57 9.34
N GLU A 226 -9.74 15.22 10.28
CA GLU A 226 -8.31 15.06 10.05
C GLU A 226 -8.02 13.87 9.12
N ALA A 227 -8.68 12.73 9.33
CA ALA A 227 -8.50 11.53 8.52
C ALA A 227 -8.93 11.75 7.05
N ILE A 228 -10.02 12.47 6.80
CA ILE A 228 -10.46 12.80 5.43
C ILE A 228 -9.48 13.77 4.76
N LYS A 229 -8.99 14.79 5.47
CA LYS A 229 -8.05 15.78 4.93
C LYS A 229 -6.67 15.18 4.62
N SER A 230 -6.20 14.25 5.44
CA SER A 230 -4.91 13.57 5.27
C SER A 230 -4.95 12.37 4.31
N ALA A 231 -6.11 12.09 3.72
CA ALA A 231 -6.31 10.94 2.84
C ALA A 231 -5.55 11.10 1.52
N PRO A 232 -4.64 10.17 1.17
CA PRO A 232 -3.83 10.31 -0.04
C PRO A 232 -4.55 9.79 -1.30
N GLU A 233 -5.55 8.90 -1.15
CA GLU A 233 -6.33 8.27 -2.23
C GLU A 233 -7.80 8.04 -1.84
N ASN A 234 -8.62 7.62 -2.82
CA ASN A 234 -10.00 7.16 -2.62
C ASN A 234 -10.06 6.15 -1.46
N SER A 235 -10.86 6.46 -0.44
CA SER A 235 -10.81 5.76 0.83
C SER A 235 -12.20 5.64 1.45
N ILE A 236 -12.40 4.58 2.21
CA ILE A 236 -13.56 4.29 3.04
C ILE A 236 -13.13 4.52 4.49
N PHE A 237 -13.85 5.38 5.20
CA PHE A 237 -13.61 5.67 6.60
C PHE A 237 -14.68 5.05 7.47
N PHE A 238 -14.26 4.43 8.56
CA PHE A 238 -15.13 3.87 9.58
C PHE A 238 -14.93 4.69 10.85
N ALA A 239 -15.96 5.42 11.26
CA ALA A 239 -15.92 6.28 12.42
C ALA A 239 -16.93 5.80 13.47
N ALA A 240 -16.43 5.45 14.66
CA ALA A 240 -17.22 5.09 15.83
C ALA A 240 -16.52 5.60 17.09
N GLU A 241 -17.29 6.09 18.06
CA GLU A 241 -16.80 6.49 19.40
C GLU A 241 -15.57 7.45 19.38
N GLY A 242 -15.50 8.35 18.40
CA GLY A 242 -14.39 9.31 18.25
C GLY A 242 -13.10 8.75 17.64
N LYS A 243 -13.04 7.46 17.32
CA LYS A 243 -11.94 6.82 16.58
C LYS A 243 -12.31 6.61 15.11
N VAL A 244 -11.29 6.57 14.26
CA VAL A 244 -11.46 6.43 12.82
C VAL A 244 -10.46 5.42 12.26
N GLN A 245 -10.96 4.48 11.46
CA GLN A 245 -10.15 3.59 10.63
C GLN A 245 -10.32 3.94 9.16
N ARG A 246 -9.27 3.71 8.37
CA ARG A 246 -9.26 3.92 6.92
C ARG A 246 -9.05 2.60 6.21
N LEU A 247 -9.75 2.44 5.10
CA LEU A 247 -9.56 1.38 4.11
C LEU A 247 -9.50 2.03 2.73
N SER A 248 -8.37 1.94 2.04
CA SER A 248 -8.28 2.43 0.66
C SER A 248 -9.14 1.59 -0.27
N PHE A 249 -9.54 2.16 -1.42
CA PHE A 249 -10.28 1.39 -2.42
C PHE A 249 -9.47 0.18 -2.90
N ASN A 250 -8.15 0.32 -3.04
CA ASN A 250 -7.25 -0.76 -3.44
C ASN A 250 -7.21 -1.94 -2.46
N GLU A 251 -7.36 -1.67 -1.16
CA GLU A 251 -7.43 -2.71 -0.12
C GLU A 251 -8.80 -3.41 -0.09
N PHE A 252 -9.80 -2.93 -0.85
CA PHE A 252 -11.11 -3.56 -0.97
C PHE A 252 -11.31 -4.21 -2.35
N TYR A 253 -11.07 -3.46 -3.42
CA TYR A 253 -11.08 -3.91 -4.80
C TYR A 253 -9.94 -3.26 -5.57
N GLN A 254 -9.10 -4.09 -6.16
CA GLN A 254 -8.00 -3.61 -6.97
C GLN A 254 -8.37 -3.65 -8.45
N LEU A 255 -8.22 -2.53 -9.15
CA LEU A 255 -8.32 -2.49 -10.60
C LEU A 255 -7.20 -3.33 -11.20
N ASP A 256 -7.47 -4.15 -12.23
CA ASP A 256 -6.43 -4.78 -13.03
C ASP A 256 -6.51 -4.25 -14.46
N LYS A 257 -5.66 -3.27 -14.78
CA LYS A 257 -5.67 -2.60 -16.08
C LYS A 257 -5.18 -3.52 -17.18
N SER A 258 -4.16 -4.33 -16.91
CA SER A 258 -3.62 -5.29 -17.88
C SER A 258 -4.69 -6.33 -18.27
N ALA A 259 -5.37 -6.93 -17.28
CA ALA A 259 -6.48 -7.83 -17.53
C ALA A 259 -7.64 -7.10 -18.23
N SER A 260 -7.96 -5.88 -17.79
CA SER A 260 -9.05 -5.09 -18.36
C SER A 260 -8.85 -4.82 -19.85
N LYS A 261 -7.62 -4.54 -20.30
CA LYS A 261 -7.29 -4.36 -21.72
C LYS A 261 -7.32 -5.66 -22.51
N SER A 262 -6.82 -6.75 -21.92
CA SER A 262 -6.79 -8.06 -22.59
C SER A 262 -8.16 -8.75 -22.69
N ALA A 263 -9.08 -8.40 -21.80
CA ALA A 263 -10.40 -8.99 -21.73
C ALA A 263 -11.22 -8.74 -23.01
N ASN A 264 -12.18 -9.64 -23.25
CA ASN A 264 -13.10 -9.58 -24.38
C ASN A 264 -12.37 -9.50 -25.75
N ASP A 265 -11.43 -10.42 -25.99
CA ASP A 265 -10.62 -10.48 -27.22
C ASP A 265 -9.92 -9.14 -27.54
N HIS A 266 -9.29 -8.53 -26.53
CA HIS A 266 -8.65 -7.21 -26.62
C HIS A 266 -9.58 -6.02 -26.95
N LYS A 267 -10.91 -6.21 -26.87
CA LYS A 267 -11.89 -5.10 -26.98
C LYS A 267 -12.10 -4.38 -25.65
N GLY A 268 -11.55 -4.92 -24.57
CA GLY A 268 -11.60 -4.36 -23.23
C GLY A 268 -12.84 -4.78 -22.43
N ASN A 269 -12.65 -4.97 -21.13
CA ASN A 269 -13.70 -5.13 -20.12
C ASN A 269 -13.18 -4.60 -18.78
N LEU A 270 -14.02 -4.04 -17.91
CA LEU A 270 -13.52 -3.68 -16.56
C LEU A 270 -13.29 -4.97 -15.77
N VAL A 271 -12.07 -5.17 -15.29
CA VAL A 271 -11.67 -6.28 -14.42
C VAL A 271 -11.22 -5.72 -13.08
N LEU A 272 -11.90 -6.14 -12.01
CA LEU A 272 -11.56 -5.82 -10.63
C LEU A 272 -11.21 -7.08 -9.86
N ARG A 273 -10.27 -6.99 -8.94
CA ARG A 273 -9.82 -8.06 -8.05
C ARG A 273 -10.33 -7.78 -6.64
N PRO A 274 -11.36 -8.48 -6.16
CA PRO A 274 -11.81 -8.31 -4.78
C PRO A 274 -10.71 -8.80 -3.82
N GLN A 275 -10.55 -8.10 -2.71
CA GLN A 275 -9.57 -8.42 -1.65
C GLN A 275 -10.20 -9.23 -0.50
N GLY A 276 -11.42 -9.74 -0.72
CA GLY A 276 -12.23 -10.41 0.27
C GLY A 276 -12.93 -9.50 1.27
N LEU A 277 -13.72 -10.16 2.12
CA LEU A 277 -14.56 -9.49 3.11
C LEU A 277 -13.79 -9.10 4.38
N ALA A 278 -12.73 -9.84 4.71
CA ALA A 278 -11.94 -9.67 5.93
C ALA A 278 -11.32 -8.25 6.09
N PRO A 279 -10.76 -7.60 5.05
CA PRO A 279 -10.24 -6.24 5.18
C PRO A 279 -11.34 -5.23 5.56
N PHE A 280 -12.56 -5.44 5.07
CA PHE A 280 -13.69 -4.55 5.37
C PHE A 280 -14.24 -4.80 6.78
N THR A 281 -14.47 -6.06 7.15
CA THR A 281 -15.02 -6.41 8.47
C THR A 281 -14.05 -6.09 9.60
N SER A 282 -12.76 -6.40 9.42
CA SER A 282 -11.73 -6.07 10.41
C SER A 282 -11.68 -4.59 10.72
N ARG A 283 -11.79 -3.69 9.73
CA ARG A 283 -11.77 -2.24 9.95
C ARG A 283 -12.94 -1.72 10.77
N ILE A 284 -14.05 -2.45 10.80
CA ILE A 284 -15.23 -2.14 11.61
C ILE A 284 -15.09 -2.72 13.02
N THR A 285 -14.64 -3.98 13.14
CA THR A 285 -14.48 -4.64 14.44
C THR A 285 -13.29 -4.12 15.22
N SER A 286 -12.28 -3.63 14.51
CA SER A 286 -11.00 -3.17 15.06
C SER A 286 -10.88 -1.65 15.13
N ILE A 287 -12.00 -0.90 15.06
CA ILE A 287 -11.99 0.58 15.17
C ILE A 287 -11.25 1.06 16.42
N GLN A 288 -11.30 0.28 17.50
CA GLN A 288 -10.63 0.61 18.75
C GLN A 288 -9.15 0.25 18.82
N GLU A 289 -8.60 -0.53 17.87
CA GLU A 289 -7.19 -0.94 17.87
C GLU A 289 -6.24 0.25 17.80
N ARG A 290 -5.12 0.13 18.52
CA ARG A 290 -4.04 1.12 18.47
C ARG A 290 -3.34 1.10 17.12
N LYS A 291 -2.82 2.26 16.70
CA LYS A 291 -1.91 2.34 15.55
C LYS A 291 -0.62 1.58 15.88
N PRO A 292 -0.09 0.76 14.96
CA PRO A 292 1.21 0.14 15.17
C PRO A 292 2.31 1.19 15.22
N ARG A 293 3.26 1.02 16.15
CA ARG A 293 4.40 1.93 16.32
C ARG A 293 5.64 1.35 15.66
N VAL A 294 6.27 2.12 14.80
CA VAL A 294 7.48 1.77 14.06
C VAL A 294 8.66 2.56 14.63
N GLY A 295 9.65 1.86 15.16
CA GLY A 295 10.91 2.46 15.60
C GLY A 295 11.86 2.59 14.41
N LEU A 296 12.26 3.81 14.06
CA LEU A 296 13.30 4.08 13.06
C LEU A 296 14.63 4.33 13.76
N ALA A 297 15.53 3.35 13.74
CA ALA A 297 16.78 3.38 14.49
C ALA A 297 17.96 3.83 13.60
N VAL A 298 18.30 5.11 13.67
CA VAL A 298 19.33 5.76 12.84
C VAL A 298 20.55 6.16 13.67
N ILE A 299 21.67 6.43 13.01
CA ILE A 299 22.90 6.82 13.72
C ILE A 299 23.03 8.33 13.96
N HIS A 300 22.28 9.19 13.28
CA HIS A 300 22.44 10.65 13.37
C HIS A 300 21.11 11.37 13.09
N GLN A 301 20.94 12.58 13.62
CA GLN A 301 19.72 13.39 13.48
C GLN A 301 19.34 13.66 12.00
N VAL A 302 20.32 13.92 11.14
CA VAL A 302 20.16 14.11 9.68
C VAL A 302 19.44 12.96 8.97
N LEU A 303 19.55 11.74 9.50
CA LEU A 303 18.96 10.52 8.92
C LEU A 303 17.56 10.23 9.46
N THR A 304 17.10 11.01 10.44
CA THR A 304 15.79 10.82 11.05
C THR A 304 14.66 11.13 10.07
N SER A 305 13.45 10.77 10.46
CA SER A 305 12.25 10.99 9.68
C SER A 305 11.57 12.35 9.95
N ARG A 306 12.17 13.20 10.79
CA ARG A 306 11.73 14.58 10.97
C ARG A 306 12.51 15.51 10.05
N GLU A 307 11.83 16.51 9.52
CA GLU A 307 12.46 17.58 8.76
C GLU A 307 13.13 18.54 9.76
N GLY A 308 14.44 18.75 9.61
CA GLY A 308 15.21 19.68 10.43
C GLY A 308 15.88 20.74 9.56
N GLU A 309 16.01 21.96 10.09
CA GLU A 309 16.65 23.07 9.38
C GLU A 309 18.15 22.83 9.21
N GLY A 310 18.70 23.18 8.04
CA GLY A 310 20.14 23.11 7.76
C GLY A 310 20.68 21.73 7.36
N PHE A 311 19.83 20.71 7.27
CA PHE A 311 20.21 19.38 6.80
C PHE A 311 20.03 19.22 5.29
N ASP A 312 20.94 18.48 4.66
CA ASP A 312 20.80 18.09 3.26
C ASP A 312 19.62 17.11 3.12
N GLU A 313 18.60 17.55 2.39
CA GLU A 313 17.39 16.80 2.07
C GLU A 313 17.68 15.39 1.50
N ALA A 314 18.83 15.20 0.86
CA ALA A 314 19.24 13.91 0.29
C ALA A 314 19.37 12.79 1.34
N TYR A 315 19.52 13.11 2.62
CA TYR A 315 19.73 12.15 3.71
C TYR A 315 18.49 11.93 4.59
N SER A 316 17.44 12.72 4.40
CA SER A 316 16.24 12.67 5.25
C SER A 316 15.39 11.44 4.99
N SER A 317 14.85 10.84 6.07
CA SER A 317 13.85 9.77 5.99
C SER A 317 12.41 10.30 6.11
N ALA A 318 12.15 11.60 5.88
CA ALA A 318 10.83 12.19 6.09
C ALA A 318 9.73 11.55 5.21
N GLY A 319 10.07 11.14 3.98
CA GLY A 319 9.14 10.43 3.10
C GLY A 319 8.67 9.09 3.68
N LEU A 320 9.52 8.39 4.45
CA LEU A 320 9.13 7.17 5.16
C LEU A 320 8.08 7.46 6.23
N ARG A 321 8.27 8.51 7.04
CA ARG A 321 7.29 8.91 8.07
C ARG A 321 5.98 9.34 7.44
N LYS A 322 6.01 10.24 6.44
CA LYS A 322 4.82 10.70 5.72
C LYS A 322 4.03 9.50 5.17
N CYS A 323 4.71 8.58 4.48
CA CYS A 323 4.09 7.37 3.95
C CYS A 323 3.43 6.52 5.06
N LEU A 324 4.15 6.19 6.13
CA LEU A 324 3.63 5.33 7.20
C LEU A 324 2.47 6.01 7.97
N GLU A 325 2.60 7.28 8.32
CA GLU A 325 1.57 8.01 9.07
C GLU A 325 0.27 8.19 8.28
N SER A 326 0.35 8.45 6.96
CA SER A 326 -0.81 8.50 6.07
C SER A 326 -1.59 7.18 5.98
N TYR A 327 -0.97 6.05 6.34
CA TYR A 327 -1.58 4.72 6.37
C TYR A 327 -1.81 4.20 7.79
N GLY A 328 -1.80 5.08 8.79
CA GLY A 328 -2.23 4.76 10.15
C GLY A 328 -1.18 4.09 11.02
N PHE A 329 0.10 4.28 10.71
CA PHE A 329 1.21 3.92 11.58
C PHE A 329 1.67 5.15 12.39
N GLU A 330 2.45 4.91 13.44
CA GLU A 330 3.17 5.96 14.16
C GLU A 330 4.67 5.71 14.05
N VAL A 331 5.46 6.75 13.74
CA VAL A 331 6.92 6.61 13.61
C VAL A 331 7.64 7.28 14.77
N THR A 332 8.53 6.54 15.41
CA THR A 332 9.39 7.03 16.50
C THR A 332 10.85 6.95 16.06
N ASP A 333 11.54 8.09 16.03
CA ASP A 333 12.97 8.13 15.70
C ASP A 333 13.82 7.78 16.92
N ILE A 334 14.83 6.94 16.71
CA ILE A 334 15.78 6.50 17.74
C ILE A 334 17.19 6.73 17.21
N ILE A 335 17.95 7.58 17.87
CA ILE A 335 19.32 7.94 17.48
C ILE A 335 20.30 7.08 18.27
N LEU A 336 21.00 6.18 17.59
CA LEU A 336 21.82 5.11 18.16
C LEU A 336 23.26 5.53 18.52
N LYS A 337 23.63 6.79 18.24
CA LYS A 337 24.98 7.30 18.48
C LYS A 337 24.96 8.71 19.06
N LYS A 338 25.89 8.98 19.98
CA LYS A 338 26.25 10.33 20.41
C LYS A 338 27.42 10.84 19.59
N TRP A 339 27.30 12.07 19.09
CA TRP A 339 28.32 12.73 18.28
C TRP A 339 28.98 13.87 19.07
N GLY A 340 30.26 14.10 18.84
CA GLY A 340 31.07 15.12 19.51
C GLY A 340 32.43 15.24 18.84
N GLU A 341 33.42 15.79 19.55
CA GLU A 341 34.78 16.00 19.00
C GLU A 341 35.56 14.70 18.72
N GLY A 342 35.09 13.57 19.26
CA GLY A 342 35.68 12.24 19.09
C GLY A 342 34.88 11.29 18.19
N PRO A 343 35.29 10.01 18.08
CA PRO A 343 34.51 9.00 17.38
C PRO A 343 33.11 8.85 18.02
N PRO A 344 32.07 8.56 17.22
CA PRO A 344 30.70 8.50 17.73
C PRO A 344 30.54 7.37 18.75
N GLN A 345 30.01 7.72 19.92
CA GLN A 345 29.83 6.79 21.04
C GLN A 345 28.46 6.09 20.94
N PRO A 346 28.31 4.85 21.43
CA PRO A 346 27.00 4.19 21.50
C PRO A 346 25.99 5.00 22.33
N GLY A 347 24.75 5.06 21.90
CA GLY A 347 23.68 5.74 22.62
C GLY A 347 22.28 5.33 22.17
N ALA A 348 21.27 5.95 22.75
CA ALA A 348 19.87 5.78 22.37
C ALA A 348 19.14 7.06 22.78
N TYR A 349 18.93 7.97 21.84
CA TYR A 349 18.35 9.29 22.07
C TYR A 349 17.10 9.47 21.22
N ASN A 350 16.10 10.17 21.76
CA ASN A 350 15.01 10.64 20.94
C ASN A 350 15.43 11.92 20.19
N TYR A 351 14.64 12.33 19.20
CA TYR A 351 14.93 13.54 18.42
C TYR A 351 14.99 14.79 19.29
N ASP A 352 14.04 14.96 20.20
CA ASP A 352 13.91 16.17 21.02
C ASP A 352 15.12 16.33 21.97
N GLU A 353 15.67 15.24 22.50
CA GLU A 353 16.86 15.26 23.36
C GLU A 353 18.11 15.70 22.58
N THR A 354 18.29 15.21 21.35
CA THR A 354 19.43 15.60 20.51
C THR A 354 19.31 17.06 20.06
N GLU A 355 18.09 17.47 19.71
CA GLU A 355 17.79 18.86 19.36
C GLU A 355 18.02 19.81 20.54
N LEU A 356 17.68 19.38 21.76
CA LEU A 356 17.99 20.15 22.96
C LEU A 356 19.48 20.33 23.15
N GLU A 357 20.28 19.25 23.08
CA GLU A 357 21.74 19.33 23.23
C GLU A 357 22.35 20.30 22.20
N ARG A 358 21.84 20.30 20.96
CA ARG A 358 22.25 21.24 19.90
C ARG A 358 21.92 22.69 20.26
N LEU A 359 20.67 22.96 20.67
CA LEU A 359 20.23 24.30 21.04
C LEU A 359 20.92 24.82 22.31
N GLU A 360 21.19 23.96 23.29
CA GLU A 360 21.99 24.27 24.49
C GLU A 360 23.41 24.71 24.08
N GLY A 361 24.06 24.00 23.15
CA GLY A 361 25.38 24.38 22.62
C GLY A 361 25.38 25.68 21.82
N GLU A 362 24.37 25.90 20.97
CA GLU A 362 24.21 27.18 20.24
C GLU A 362 23.96 28.36 21.17
N LEU A 363 23.20 28.14 22.25
CA LEU A 363 22.99 29.14 23.28
C LEU A 363 24.29 29.48 24.02
N GLU A 364 25.09 28.48 24.39
CA GLU A 364 26.40 28.68 25.04
C GLU A 364 27.36 29.50 24.16
N ILE A 365 27.38 29.22 22.84
CA ILE A 365 28.15 30.01 21.87
C ILE A 365 27.65 31.45 21.84
N ALA A 366 26.33 31.67 21.72
CA ALA A 366 25.75 33.01 21.70
C ALA A 366 26.01 33.79 23.01
N GLU A 367 25.95 33.13 24.16
CA GLU A 367 26.27 33.72 25.46
C GLU A 367 27.75 34.11 25.56
N THR A 368 28.65 33.29 25.00
CA THR A 368 30.08 33.56 24.95
C THR A 368 30.38 34.75 24.06
N GLU A 369 29.79 34.82 22.86
CA GLU A 369 29.94 35.96 21.95
C GLU A 369 29.44 37.28 22.59
N VAL A 370 28.30 37.25 23.29
CA VAL A 370 27.79 38.42 24.03
C VAL A 370 28.77 38.85 25.12
N ARG A 371 29.38 37.91 25.83
CA ARG A 371 30.36 38.18 26.89
C ARG A 371 31.65 38.79 26.32
N GLU A 372 32.21 38.20 25.27
CA GLU A 372 33.41 38.71 24.60
C GLU A 372 33.19 40.15 24.08
N ILE A 373 32.05 40.42 23.44
CA ILE A 373 31.70 41.76 22.98
C ILE A 373 31.57 42.74 24.15
N LEU A 374 30.99 42.32 25.29
CA LEU A 374 30.88 43.16 26.48
C LEU A 374 32.25 43.48 27.08
N GLU A 375 33.16 42.52 27.12
CA GLU A 375 34.54 42.69 27.60
C GLU A 375 35.32 43.65 26.68
N GLU A 376 35.31 43.44 25.36
CA GLU A 376 35.94 44.32 24.38
C GLU A 376 35.38 45.75 24.44
N GLN A 377 34.04 45.89 24.57
CA GLN A 377 33.40 47.18 24.74
C GLN A 377 33.80 47.84 26.07
N GLY A 378 33.99 47.05 27.14
CA GLY A 378 34.48 47.50 28.45
C GLY A 378 35.89 48.06 28.37
N GLU A 379 36.81 47.32 27.75
CA GLU A 379 38.20 47.75 27.53
C GLU A 379 38.28 49.04 26.72
N LEU A 380 37.49 49.14 25.66
CA LEU A 380 37.42 50.32 24.80
C LEU A 380 36.80 51.53 25.53
N LYS A 381 35.79 51.32 26.38
CA LYS A 381 35.23 52.37 27.26
C LYS A 381 36.28 52.88 28.25
N GLU A 382 37.09 52.00 28.83
CA GLU A 382 38.18 52.40 29.71
C GLU A 382 39.28 53.16 28.96
N LEU A 383 39.63 52.73 27.75
CA LEU A 383 40.56 53.46 26.88
C LEU A 383 40.02 54.86 26.54
N LYS A 384 38.75 54.96 26.15
CA LYS A 384 38.09 56.24 25.90
C LYS A 384 38.15 57.16 27.12
N LYS A 385 37.86 56.66 28.33
CA LYS A 385 38.00 57.42 29.60
C LYS A 385 39.41 57.94 29.84
N ILE A 386 40.43 57.15 29.50
CA ILE A 386 41.84 57.60 29.59
C ILE A 386 42.08 58.77 28.65
N PHE A 387 41.60 58.69 27.40
CA PHE A 387 41.75 59.77 26.41
C PHE A 387 40.85 61.00 26.68
N GLU A 388 39.85 60.89 27.56
CA GLU A 388 38.99 62.00 28.03
C GLU A 388 39.63 62.83 29.17
N MET A 389 40.73 62.38 29.78
CA MET A 389 41.42 63.10 30.87
C MET A 389 41.88 64.53 30.46
N PRO A 390 41.86 65.53 31.36
CA PRO A 390 42.00 66.94 30.97
C PRO A 390 43.30 67.26 30.24
N ASN A 391 44.45 66.72 30.66
CA ASN A 391 45.76 67.05 30.12
C ASN A 391 46.44 65.85 29.42
N LEU A 392 47.26 66.11 28.39
CA LEU A 392 47.99 65.08 27.62
C LEU A 392 49.00 64.27 28.45
N GLU A 393 49.64 64.89 29.46
CA GLU A 393 50.53 64.19 30.38
C GLU A 393 49.79 63.18 31.26
N ASP A 394 48.55 63.50 31.67
CA ASP A 394 47.70 62.60 32.46
C ASP A 394 47.30 61.38 31.62
N VAL A 395 46.90 61.61 30.35
CA VAL A 395 46.61 60.54 29.37
C VAL A 395 47.83 59.63 29.19
N LYS A 396 49.02 60.21 28.98
CA LYS A 396 50.27 59.46 28.78
C LYS A 396 50.63 58.64 30.01
N SER A 397 50.53 59.23 31.21
CA SER A 397 50.80 58.53 32.47
C SER A 397 49.84 57.34 32.70
N ALA A 398 48.55 57.51 32.40
CA ALA A 398 47.53 56.47 32.51
C ALA A 398 47.72 55.35 31.48
N LEU A 399 48.12 55.68 30.24
CA LEU A 399 48.46 54.68 29.21
C LEU A 399 49.71 53.88 29.57
N VAL A 400 50.77 54.53 30.08
CA VAL A 400 51.98 53.85 30.55
C VAL A 400 51.68 52.94 31.73
N LYS A 401 50.77 53.35 32.63
CA LYS A 401 50.31 52.51 33.74
C LYS A 401 49.53 51.28 33.28
N LYS A 402 48.71 51.40 32.23
CA LYS A 402 47.85 50.30 31.72
C LYS A 402 48.58 49.35 30.76
N PHE A 403 49.47 49.86 29.90
CA PHE A 403 50.12 49.08 28.83
C PHE A 403 51.65 48.96 28.98
N GLY A 404 52.23 49.53 30.05
CA GLY A 404 53.67 49.51 30.31
C GLY A 404 54.50 50.38 29.35
N ALA A 405 55.80 50.11 29.25
CA ALA A 405 56.77 50.89 28.45
C ALA A 405 56.63 50.74 26.92
N ARG A 406 55.54 50.14 26.43
CA ARG A 406 55.26 49.92 24.99
C ARG A 406 54.65 51.12 24.27
N VAL A 407 54.26 52.17 25.00
CA VAL A 407 53.74 53.42 24.42
C VAL A 407 54.91 54.22 23.81
N ARG A 408 55.23 53.99 22.53
CA ARG A 408 56.25 54.76 21.78
C ARG A 408 55.57 55.66 20.75
N GLY A 409 55.50 56.96 21.04
CA GLY A 409 55.01 58.01 20.14
C GLY A 409 54.74 59.33 20.88
N GLU A 410 54.93 60.46 20.20
CA GLU A 410 54.48 61.77 20.71
C GLU A 410 52.96 61.89 20.53
N LEU A 411 52.21 61.95 21.63
CA LEU A 411 50.77 62.10 21.61
C LEU A 411 50.42 63.58 21.35
N SER A 412 49.81 63.88 20.18
CA SER A 412 49.35 65.24 19.85
C SER A 412 47.88 65.46 20.18
N GLU A 413 47.49 66.72 20.43
CA GLU A 413 46.07 67.13 20.57
C GLU A 413 45.21 66.69 19.38
N LYS A 414 45.75 66.74 18.16
CA LYS A 414 45.06 66.29 16.93
C LYS A 414 44.83 64.77 16.96
N GLY A 415 45.87 63.99 17.24
CA GLY A 415 45.75 62.53 17.36
C GLY A 415 44.83 62.10 18.49
N ARG A 416 44.76 62.86 19.60
CA ARG A 416 43.79 62.62 20.69
C ARG A 416 42.35 62.74 20.22
N LYS A 417 42.01 63.80 19.46
CA LYS A 417 40.66 64.01 18.90
C LYS A 417 40.28 62.94 17.88
N GLU A 418 41.22 62.54 17.02
CA GLU A 418 41.02 61.46 16.05
C GLU A 418 40.77 60.10 16.75
N ASN A 419 41.54 59.78 17.80
CA ASN A 419 41.32 58.58 18.61
C ASN A 419 39.96 58.61 19.34
N LEU A 420 39.54 59.74 19.92
CA LEU A 420 38.23 59.87 20.58
C LEU A 420 37.05 59.70 19.61
N ALA A 421 37.18 60.22 18.39
CA ALA A 421 36.20 60.01 17.33
C ALA A 421 36.13 58.54 16.91
N SER A 422 37.28 57.91 16.66
CA SER A 422 37.40 56.49 16.32
C SER A 422 36.85 55.58 17.42
N PHE A 423 37.14 55.84 18.69
CA PHE A 423 36.57 55.08 19.81
C PHE A 423 35.06 55.22 19.90
N THR A 424 34.52 56.40 19.60
CA THR A 424 33.07 56.63 19.65
C THR A 424 32.34 55.89 18.53
N GLU A 425 32.89 55.92 17.31
CA GLU A 425 32.36 55.16 16.17
C GLU A 425 32.45 53.64 16.41
N THR A 426 33.60 53.18 16.92
CA THR A 426 33.82 51.76 17.23
C THR A 426 32.89 51.29 18.37
N LEU A 427 32.66 52.11 19.40
CA LEU A 427 31.70 51.80 20.47
C LEU A 427 30.25 51.73 19.99
N ASP A 428 29.86 52.55 19.01
CA ASP A 428 28.53 52.48 18.37
C ASP A 428 28.38 51.17 17.56
N ALA A 429 29.41 50.80 16.79
CA ALA A 429 29.45 49.53 16.07
C ALA A 429 29.37 48.32 17.02
N TYR A 430 30.13 48.34 18.13
CA TYR A 430 30.01 47.34 19.19
C TYR A 430 28.63 47.31 19.83
N GLY A 431 28.00 48.48 20.05
CA GLY A 431 26.65 48.58 20.58
C GLY A 431 25.61 47.90 19.67
N LYS A 432 25.67 48.14 18.37
CA LYS A 432 24.81 47.50 17.37
C LYS A 432 25.01 45.98 17.33
N ARG A 433 26.27 45.53 17.22
CA ARG A 433 26.61 44.10 17.20
C ARG A 433 26.19 43.38 18.49
N LEU A 434 26.37 44.04 19.64
CA LEU A 434 25.93 43.49 20.93
C LEU A 434 24.41 43.31 20.97
N GLU A 435 23.65 44.28 20.46
CA GLU A 435 22.18 44.19 20.42
C GLU A 435 21.72 43.05 19.51
N GLU A 436 22.32 42.91 18.32
CA GLU A 436 22.07 41.79 17.41
C GLU A 436 22.35 40.43 18.08
N LYS A 437 23.51 40.30 18.74
CA LYS A 437 23.90 39.06 19.43
C LYS A 437 23.07 38.76 20.66
N LYS A 438 22.61 39.78 21.39
CA LYS A 438 21.62 39.61 22.47
C LYS A 438 20.29 39.10 21.96
N GLN A 439 19.80 39.64 20.84
CA GLN A 439 18.56 39.16 20.21
C GLN A 439 18.68 37.70 19.77
N GLU A 440 19.81 37.32 19.17
CA GLU A 440 20.11 35.93 18.81
C GLU A 440 20.12 35.01 20.05
N ARG A 441 20.84 35.40 21.11
CA ARG A 441 20.89 34.68 22.39
C ARG A 441 19.50 34.53 23.01
N ASP A 442 18.72 35.61 23.07
CA ASP A 442 17.37 35.59 23.64
C ASP A 442 16.42 34.69 22.84
N LYS A 443 16.54 34.68 21.51
CA LYS A 443 15.80 33.76 20.64
C LYS A 443 16.17 32.30 20.93
N LYS A 444 17.47 31.98 21.03
CA LYS A 444 17.94 30.62 21.38
C LYS A 444 17.47 30.19 22.76
N LEU A 445 17.50 31.09 23.73
CA LEU A 445 16.98 30.84 25.07
C LEU A 445 15.48 30.54 25.06
N GLN A 446 14.70 31.25 24.24
CA GLN A 446 13.27 30.96 24.06
C GLN A 446 13.04 29.57 23.44
N GLU A 447 13.83 29.19 22.42
CA GLU A 447 13.76 27.87 21.78
C GLU A 447 14.07 26.74 22.79
N VAL A 448 15.14 26.88 23.59
CA VAL A 448 15.51 25.94 24.66
C VAL A 448 14.39 25.80 25.69
N ASN A 449 13.85 26.92 26.19
CA ASN A 449 12.78 26.91 27.19
C ASN A 449 11.48 26.31 26.65
N ALA A 450 11.15 26.59 25.39
CA ALA A 450 9.97 26.03 24.73
C ALA A 450 10.08 24.50 24.59
N LEU A 451 11.28 23.99 24.35
CA LEU A 451 11.54 22.56 24.26
C LEU A 451 11.47 21.91 25.66
N LEU A 452 12.11 22.49 26.67
CA LEU A 452 12.09 22.02 28.07
C LEU A 452 10.68 21.95 28.68
N GLY A 453 9.76 22.81 28.24
CA GLY A 453 8.35 22.75 28.64
C GLY A 453 7.62 21.46 28.23
N ARG A 454 8.21 20.64 27.37
CA ARG A 454 7.68 19.33 26.96
C ARG A 454 8.16 18.23 27.93
N GLU A 455 7.66 18.22 29.16
CA GLU A 455 8.14 17.34 30.26
C GLU A 455 8.33 15.86 29.87
N ARG A 456 7.41 15.29 29.06
CA ARG A 456 7.46 13.88 28.61
C ARG A 456 8.66 13.55 27.70
N ALA A 457 9.26 14.53 27.03
CA ALA A 457 10.35 14.29 26.08
C ALA A 457 11.70 13.99 26.77
N PHE A 458 11.84 14.34 28.06
CA PHE A 458 13.11 14.25 28.81
C PHE A 458 13.08 13.29 29.98
N GLU A 459 12.00 12.52 30.16
CA GLU A 459 11.93 11.47 31.20
C GLU A 459 13.11 10.48 31.08
N ASP A 460 13.50 10.15 29.85
CA ASP A 460 14.59 9.23 29.54
C ASP A 460 15.99 9.85 29.59
N ARG A 461 16.13 11.19 29.65
CA ARG A 461 17.44 11.88 29.77
C ARG A 461 18.17 11.47 31.06
N ARG A 462 17.42 11.07 32.10
CA ARG A 462 17.95 10.63 33.41
C ARG A 462 18.57 9.23 33.38
N VAL A 463 18.36 8.46 32.32
CA VAL A 463 18.91 7.11 32.18
C VAL A 463 20.24 7.18 31.43
N SER A 464 21.35 6.91 32.13
CA SER A 464 22.68 6.90 31.53
C SER A 464 23.06 5.57 30.86
N ASP A 465 22.44 4.46 31.28
CA ASP A 465 22.71 3.13 30.74
C ASP A 465 22.06 2.94 29.36
N VAL A 466 22.90 2.72 28.34
CA VAL A 466 22.48 2.59 26.93
C VAL A 466 21.52 1.40 26.75
N LYS A 467 21.77 0.27 27.42
CA LYS A 467 20.94 -0.93 27.31
C LYS A 467 19.51 -0.65 27.78
N THR A 468 19.39 -0.14 29.01
CA THR A 468 18.10 0.19 29.63
C THR A 468 17.36 1.26 28.86
N LYS A 469 18.06 2.31 28.42
CA LYS A 469 17.46 3.39 27.65
C LYS A 469 16.93 2.89 26.30
N PHE A 470 17.73 2.15 25.54
CA PHE A 470 17.30 1.62 24.25
C PHE A 470 16.12 0.64 24.39
N ALA A 471 16.15 -0.24 25.40
CA ALA A 471 15.07 -1.18 25.68
C ALA A 471 13.74 -0.47 25.96
N ARG A 472 13.76 0.62 26.75
CA ARG A 472 12.57 1.45 27.02
C ARG A 472 12.01 2.09 25.75
N MET A 473 12.88 2.65 24.92
CA MET A 473 12.47 3.33 23.68
C MET A 473 11.78 2.37 22.69
N ILE A 474 12.26 1.12 22.58
CA ILE A 474 11.66 0.13 21.67
C ILE A 474 10.55 -0.71 22.32
N ALA A 475 10.31 -0.58 23.63
CA ALA A 475 9.34 -1.40 24.35
C ALA A 475 7.93 -1.33 23.73
N ASP A 476 7.52 -0.11 23.34
CA ASP A 476 6.21 0.15 22.73
C ASP A 476 6.18 -0.03 21.21
N CYS A 477 7.34 -0.22 20.57
CA CYS A 477 7.42 -0.43 19.14
C CYS A 477 6.95 -1.84 18.77
N ASP A 478 6.20 -1.96 17.68
CA ASP A 478 5.73 -3.21 17.09
C ASP A 478 6.66 -3.68 15.96
N LEU A 479 7.40 -2.77 15.33
CA LEU A 479 8.37 -3.04 14.26
C LEU A 479 9.60 -2.14 14.45
N LEU A 480 10.79 -2.69 14.22
CA LEU A 480 12.05 -1.92 14.22
C LEU A 480 12.66 -1.88 12.82
N ILE A 481 12.94 -0.67 12.30
CA ILE A 481 13.63 -0.44 11.03
C ILE A 481 15.06 0.03 11.32
N LEU A 482 16.06 -0.67 10.77
CA LEU A 482 17.48 -0.33 10.93
C LEU A 482 18.13 -0.01 9.58
N PRO A 483 18.17 1.27 9.17
CA PRO A 483 18.86 1.70 7.96
C PRO A 483 20.37 1.88 8.16
N ARG A 484 21.16 1.23 7.30
CA ARG A 484 22.62 1.38 7.16
C ARG A 484 22.99 1.93 5.79
N MET A 485 22.79 3.22 5.61
CA MET A 485 23.03 3.90 4.34
C MET A 485 24.52 4.20 4.16
N THR A 486 25.24 3.31 3.48
CA THR A 486 26.70 3.42 3.35
C THR A 486 27.17 4.04 2.04
N ILE A 487 26.61 3.65 0.89
CA ILE A 487 26.96 4.21 -0.43
C ILE A 487 25.73 4.85 -1.06
N MET A 488 25.82 6.14 -1.39
CA MET A 488 24.76 6.86 -2.12
C MET A 488 25.06 6.97 -3.61
N ASN A 489 26.31 7.26 -3.96
CA ASN A 489 26.74 7.36 -5.35
C ASN A 489 28.19 6.84 -5.52
N PRO A 490 28.39 5.64 -6.09
CA PRO A 490 29.74 5.09 -6.25
C PRO A 490 30.62 5.91 -7.20
N ALA A 491 30.04 6.77 -8.05
CA ALA A 491 30.75 7.61 -9.00
C ALA A 491 31.25 8.95 -8.42
N SER A 492 30.86 9.32 -7.20
CA SER A 492 31.32 10.53 -6.51
C SER A 492 32.40 10.21 -5.46
N ASP A 493 33.40 11.08 -5.32
CA ASP A 493 34.47 10.93 -4.31
C ASP A 493 33.97 11.19 -2.88
N SER A 494 32.77 11.75 -2.72
CA SER A 494 32.24 12.24 -1.43
C SER A 494 30.95 11.55 -0.95
N ALA A 495 30.54 10.41 -1.52
CA ALA A 495 29.13 9.97 -1.40
C ALA A 495 28.91 8.67 -0.60
N GLY A 496 29.41 8.60 0.63
CA GLY A 496 29.06 7.51 1.52
C GLY A 496 29.39 7.71 3.00
N ILE A 497 28.58 7.11 3.87
CA ILE A 497 28.84 7.01 5.31
C ILE A 497 29.61 5.70 5.55
N PRO A 498 30.83 5.73 6.11
CA PRO A 498 31.60 4.51 6.35
C PRO A 498 30.83 3.46 7.16
N ALA A 499 30.79 2.22 6.67
CA ALA A 499 30.04 1.12 7.29
C ALA A 499 30.34 0.94 8.79
N ARG A 500 31.61 1.09 9.19
CA ARG A 500 32.06 1.00 10.59
C ARG A 500 31.33 1.94 11.56
N ILE A 501 30.80 3.07 11.10
CA ILE A 501 30.06 4.02 11.94
C ILE A 501 28.70 3.45 12.38
N TYR A 502 28.14 2.53 11.59
CA TYR A 502 26.89 1.83 11.89
C TYR A 502 27.04 0.67 12.88
N ASN A 503 28.27 0.30 13.26
CA ASN A 503 28.52 -0.79 14.19
C ASN A 503 27.86 -0.49 15.55
N LEU A 504 27.06 -1.41 16.04
CA LEU A 504 26.36 -1.26 17.32
C LEU A 504 27.18 -1.86 18.46
N SER A 505 26.98 -1.37 19.68
CA SER A 505 27.59 -1.97 20.87
C SER A 505 26.93 -3.29 21.23
N LYS A 506 27.59 -4.11 22.04
CA LYS A 506 27.05 -5.41 22.49
C LYS A 506 25.71 -5.25 23.20
N GLU A 507 25.58 -4.21 24.00
CA GLU A 507 24.36 -3.84 24.73
C GLU A 507 23.20 -3.54 23.77
N GLN A 508 23.46 -2.78 22.71
CA GLN A 508 22.45 -2.46 21.70
C GLN A 508 22.01 -3.71 20.91
N ILE A 509 22.96 -4.59 20.57
CA ILE A 509 22.66 -5.86 19.88
C ILE A 509 21.81 -6.77 20.76
N GLU A 510 22.11 -6.87 22.05
CA GLU A 510 21.34 -7.68 22.99
C GLU A 510 19.89 -7.20 23.09
N VAL A 511 19.66 -5.88 23.11
CA VAL A 511 18.32 -5.29 23.11
C VAL A 511 17.55 -5.62 21.83
N ILE A 512 18.19 -5.57 20.66
CA ILE A 512 17.56 -5.98 19.38
C ILE A 512 17.26 -7.48 19.38
N LYS A 513 18.18 -8.29 19.90
CA LYS A 513 17.98 -9.73 20.05
C LYS A 513 16.79 -10.04 20.94
N ASP A 514 16.65 -9.34 22.07
CA ASP A 514 15.52 -9.50 22.98
C ASP A 514 14.19 -9.05 22.34
N PHE A 515 14.21 -7.98 21.54
CA PHE A 515 13.06 -7.54 20.74
C PHE A 515 12.60 -8.64 19.77
N MET A 516 13.53 -9.25 19.04
CA MET A 516 13.23 -10.38 18.14
C MET A 516 12.80 -11.65 18.90
N LYS A 517 13.39 -11.91 20.08
CA LYS A 517 12.97 -13.01 20.98
C LYS A 517 11.55 -12.84 21.48
N ALA A 518 11.03 -11.62 21.55
CA ALA A 518 9.63 -11.34 21.85
C ALA A 518 8.70 -11.61 20.65
N GLY A 519 9.22 -12.07 19.51
CA GLY A 519 8.47 -12.31 18.27
C GLY A 519 8.20 -11.02 17.47
N LYS A 520 8.82 -9.90 17.84
CA LYS A 520 8.61 -8.63 17.14
C LYS A 520 9.51 -8.54 15.91
N PRO A 521 8.96 -8.14 14.75
CA PRO A 521 9.67 -8.13 13.48
C PRO A 521 10.73 -7.05 13.34
N VAL A 522 11.71 -7.31 12.48
CA VAL A 522 12.77 -6.35 12.11
C VAL A 522 12.82 -6.15 10.59
N LEU A 523 13.00 -4.90 10.15
CA LEU A 523 13.36 -4.53 8.78
C LEU A 523 14.80 -4.01 8.77
N ALA A 524 15.73 -4.81 8.25
CA ALA A 524 17.14 -4.46 8.14
C ALA A 524 17.45 -3.94 6.72
N LEU A 525 17.88 -2.69 6.61
CA LEU A 525 18.28 -2.09 5.32
C LEU A 525 19.80 -1.96 5.31
N MET A 526 20.46 -2.93 4.69
CA MET A 526 21.89 -3.19 4.85
C MET A 526 22.67 -2.73 3.62
N GLY A 527 23.33 -1.58 3.73
CA GLY A 527 24.25 -1.10 2.69
C GLY A 527 25.56 -1.91 2.62
N PRO A 528 26.36 -1.70 1.57
CA PRO A 528 27.69 -2.30 1.43
C PRO A 528 28.68 -1.99 2.56
N LEU A 529 29.67 -2.87 2.75
CA LEU A 529 30.73 -2.73 3.78
C LEU A 529 31.97 -1.98 3.28
N ASN A 530 31.98 -1.54 2.03
CA ASN A 530 33.12 -0.85 1.43
C ASN A 530 33.37 0.50 2.09
N GLY A 531 34.64 0.76 2.43
CA GLY A 531 35.09 2.04 2.95
C GLY A 531 35.49 3.02 1.84
N PRO A 532 35.71 4.30 2.18
CA PRO A 532 36.28 5.27 1.25
C PRO A 532 37.63 4.79 0.69
N ASN A 533 37.99 5.24 -0.51
CA ASN A 533 39.24 4.90 -1.22
C ASN A 533 39.45 3.39 -1.49
N ASN A 534 38.37 2.61 -1.68
CA ASN A 534 38.45 1.16 -1.91
C ASN A 534 39.26 0.40 -0.84
N GLN A 535 39.16 0.84 0.42
CA GLN A 535 39.61 0.01 1.52
C GLN A 535 38.88 -1.34 1.48
N PRO A 536 39.53 -2.44 1.93
CA PRO A 536 38.88 -3.73 2.03
C PRO A 536 37.53 -3.60 2.74
N PRO A 537 36.50 -4.37 2.32
CA PRO A 537 35.22 -4.40 3.02
C PRO A 537 35.47 -4.63 4.52
N SER A 538 34.80 -3.84 5.37
CA SER A 538 34.86 -4.05 6.81
C SER A 538 34.40 -5.47 7.18
N GLU A 539 34.86 -6.01 8.30
CA GLU A 539 34.34 -7.30 8.76
C GLU A 539 32.86 -7.20 9.17
N PRO A 540 32.07 -8.27 8.96
CA PRO A 540 30.70 -8.36 9.46
C PRO A 540 30.63 -8.05 10.96
N ASP A 541 29.74 -7.13 11.31
CA ASP A 541 29.55 -6.73 12.70
C ASP A 541 28.58 -7.67 13.43
N ASP A 542 28.38 -7.44 14.72
CA ASP A 542 27.55 -8.32 15.56
C ASP A 542 26.07 -8.30 15.17
N PHE A 543 25.58 -7.24 14.50
CA PHE A 543 24.23 -7.22 13.93
C PHE A 543 24.14 -8.11 12.70
N GLU A 544 25.12 -8.07 11.80
CA GLU A 544 25.16 -8.97 10.64
C GLU A 544 25.25 -10.44 11.06
N LYS A 545 26.05 -10.77 12.09
CA LYS A 545 26.07 -12.12 12.67
C LYS A 545 24.70 -12.56 13.21
N LEU A 546 23.95 -11.62 13.81
CA LEU A 546 22.60 -11.87 14.27
C LEU A 546 21.63 -12.18 13.11
N LEU A 547 21.81 -11.58 11.93
CA LEU A 547 21.05 -11.93 10.72
C LEU A 547 21.45 -13.31 10.16
N VAL A 548 22.74 -13.66 10.24
CA VAL A 548 23.25 -15.00 9.85
C VAL A 548 22.66 -16.10 10.74
N ASP A 549 22.55 -15.88 12.05
CA ASP A 549 21.84 -16.78 12.98
C ASP A 549 20.37 -17.01 12.56
N ARG A 550 19.77 -16.05 11.84
CA ARG A 550 18.41 -16.11 11.29
C ARG A 550 18.36 -16.67 9.87
N GLY A 551 19.47 -17.17 9.32
CA GLY A 551 19.52 -17.80 8.00
C GLY A 551 19.78 -16.86 6.84
N VAL A 552 20.14 -15.59 7.09
CA VAL A 552 20.38 -14.58 6.05
C VAL A 552 21.87 -14.26 5.98
N GLU A 553 22.48 -14.53 4.82
CA GLU A 553 23.87 -14.21 4.52
C GLU A 553 23.94 -12.96 3.66
N LEU A 554 24.82 -12.00 4.01
CA LEU A 554 25.05 -10.81 3.21
C LEU A 554 26.41 -10.90 2.51
N GLY A 555 26.43 -10.87 1.18
CA GLY A 555 27.69 -11.00 0.41
C GLY A 555 28.57 -9.76 0.56
N ARG A 556 29.90 -9.91 0.57
CA ARG A 556 30.84 -8.81 0.90
C ARG A 556 31.00 -7.74 -0.20
N GLN A 557 30.55 -8.06 -1.41
CA GLN A 557 30.70 -7.23 -2.61
C GLN A 557 29.53 -6.26 -2.79
N THR A 558 29.75 -5.24 -3.62
CA THR A 558 28.71 -4.30 -4.04
C THR A 558 28.32 -4.58 -5.47
N ILE A 559 27.02 -4.53 -5.78
CA ILE A 559 26.54 -4.70 -7.14
C ILE A 559 26.59 -3.36 -7.88
N LEU A 560 27.26 -3.34 -9.02
CA LEU A 560 27.32 -2.22 -9.95
C LEU A 560 26.56 -2.55 -11.23
N PHE A 561 26.12 -1.52 -11.93
CA PHE A 561 25.41 -1.63 -13.21
C PHE A 561 26.27 -1.16 -14.37
N ASP A 562 26.01 -1.67 -15.58
CA ASP A 562 26.75 -1.22 -16.77
C ASP A 562 26.61 0.30 -17.02
N ALA A 563 25.53 0.90 -16.52
CA ALA A 563 25.36 2.35 -16.48
C ALA A 563 26.42 3.06 -15.61
N ASP A 564 26.81 2.48 -14.46
CA ASP A 564 27.84 3.04 -13.57
C ASP A 564 29.20 3.08 -14.27
N SER A 565 29.51 2.08 -15.09
CA SER A 565 30.71 2.10 -15.94
C SER A 565 30.77 3.34 -16.82
N LYS A 566 29.65 3.78 -17.40
CA LYS A 566 29.59 5.01 -18.21
C LYS A 566 29.79 6.26 -17.34
N ALA A 567 29.21 6.28 -16.14
CA ALA A 567 29.39 7.36 -15.15
C ALA A 567 30.87 7.56 -14.78
N PHE A 568 31.59 6.47 -14.56
CA PHE A 568 33.03 6.53 -14.25
C PHE A 568 33.84 7.09 -15.41
N ALA A 569 33.43 6.83 -16.66
CA ALA A 569 34.13 7.33 -17.86
C ALA A 569 33.89 8.83 -18.08
N SER A 570 32.65 9.33 -17.95
CA SER A 570 32.32 10.74 -18.18
C SER A 570 33.00 11.69 -17.18
N ARG A 571 33.23 11.21 -15.95
CA ARG A 571 33.95 11.97 -14.93
C ARG A 571 35.41 12.26 -15.32
N MET A 572 36.06 11.35 -16.03
CA MET A 572 37.45 11.49 -16.49
C MET A 572 37.59 12.42 -17.69
N THR A 573 36.52 12.64 -18.47
CA THR A 573 36.53 13.55 -19.63
C THR A 573 36.19 15.01 -19.28
N GLY A 574 36.15 15.35 -17.98
CA GLY A 574 35.91 16.72 -17.53
C GLY A 574 34.42 17.08 -17.33
N GLU A 575 33.48 16.16 -17.51
CA GLU A 575 32.05 16.37 -17.18
C GLU A 575 31.79 16.23 -15.66
N GLN A 576 32.71 16.71 -14.81
CA GLN A 576 32.62 16.61 -13.34
C GLN A 576 31.43 17.39 -12.75
N PHE A 577 30.94 18.39 -13.51
CA PHE A 577 29.76 19.20 -13.21
C PHE A 577 28.52 18.76 -14.00
N GLY A 578 28.65 17.73 -14.85
CA GLY A 578 27.58 17.22 -15.70
C GLY A 578 26.68 16.28 -14.92
N ASN A 579 25.54 16.79 -14.46
CA ASN A 579 24.49 15.98 -13.83
C ASN A 579 23.68 15.20 -14.86
N LYS A 580 24.34 14.47 -15.79
CA LYS A 580 23.61 13.60 -16.72
C LYS A 580 22.95 12.49 -15.89
N PRO A 581 21.61 12.38 -15.89
CA PRO A 581 20.93 11.39 -15.08
C PRO A 581 21.36 10.00 -15.55
N LEU A 582 21.98 9.26 -14.63
CA LEU A 582 22.38 7.89 -14.89
C LEU A 582 21.14 7.00 -14.92
N GLU A 583 20.86 6.37 -16.06
CA GLU A 583 19.75 5.43 -16.19
C GLU A 583 20.12 4.08 -15.58
N ILE A 584 19.91 3.96 -14.26
CA ILE A 584 20.08 2.70 -13.55
C ILE A 584 18.89 1.79 -13.85
N PRO A 585 19.11 0.49 -14.15
CA PRO A 585 18.04 -0.47 -14.36
C PRO A 585 17.12 -0.60 -13.14
N MET A 586 15.86 -0.91 -13.39
CA MET A 586 14.90 -1.20 -12.33
C MET A 586 15.14 -2.58 -11.72
N VAL A 587 14.81 -2.73 -10.44
CA VAL A 587 14.80 -4.03 -9.75
C VAL A 587 13.60 -4.86 -10.19
N THR A 588 13.73 -6.17 -10.10
CA THR A 588 12.65 -7.12 -10.43
C THR A 588 12.21 -7.85 -9.18
N PHE A 589 10.89 -7.98 -9.01
CA PHE A 589 10.28 -8.82 -7.99
C PHE A 589 10.07 -10.22 -8.56
N LYS A 590 10.64 -11.25 -7.91
CA LYS A 590 10.48 -12.65 -8.31
C LYS A 590 10.10 -13.47 -7.10
N SER A 591 9.21 -14.45 -7.28
CA SER A 591 9.06 -15.52 -6.29
C SER A 591 10.02 -16.65 -6.65
N GLY A 592 10.77 -17.15 -5.67
CA GLY A 592 11.58 -18.37 -5.81
C GLY A 592 10.70 -19.62 -5.89
N LYS A 593 11.19 -20.75 -5.38
CA LYS A 593 10.41 -22.01 -5.34
C LYS A 593 9.11 -21.88 -4.53
N LYS A 594 9.15 -21.14 -3.42
CA LYS A 594 7.97 -20.81 -2.60
C LYS A 594 7.42 -19.44 -3.04
N LYS A 595 6.08 -19.33 -3.15
CA LYS A 595 5.39 -18.06 -3.48
C LYS A 595 5.73 -17.02 -2.40
N ASN A 596 6.37 -15.92 -2.77
CA ASN A 596 6.71 -14.85 -1.84
C ASN A 596 5.57 -13.81 -1.79
N PRO A 597 4.94 -13.56 -0.62
CA PRO A 597 3.83 -12.62 -0.51
C PRO A 597 4.17 -11.18 -0.92
N LEU A 598 5.39 -10.71 -0.63
CA LEU A 598 5.83 -9.36 -0.99
C LEU A 598 6.07 -9.21 -2.49
N ALA A 599 6.73 -10.19 -3.12
CA ALA A 599 6.91 -10.17 -4.57
C ALA A 599 5.55 -10.21 -5.30
N GLU A 600 4.62 -11.02 -4.81
CA GLU A 600 3.28 -11.12 -5.37
C GLU A 600 2.47 -9.83 -5.18
N ALA A 601 2.46 -9.26 -3.96
CA ALA A 601 1.81 -7.98 -3.67
C ALA A 601 2.30 -6.87 -4.59
N MET A 602 3.62 -6.78 -4.81
CA MET A 602 4.21 -5.84 -5.76
C MET A 602 3.79 -6.16 -7.19
N ARG A 603 3.84 -7.42 -7.63
CA ARG A 603 3.40 -7.82 -8.97
C ARG A 603 1.96 -7.40 -9.26
N ILE A 604 1.03 -7.65 -8.33
CA ILE A 604 -0.38 -7.26 -8.50
C ILE A 604 -0.53 -5.73 -8.51
N THR A 605 0.21 -5.03 -7.64
CA THR A 605 0.24 -3.56 -7.64
C THR A 605 0.68 -3.00 -9.01
N GLY A 606 1.67 -3.61 -9.67
CA GLY A 606 2.07 -3.22 -11.04
C GLY A 606 0.95 -3.44 -12.08
N GLN A 607 0.21 -4.55 -11.97
CA GLN A 607 -0.93 -4.84 -12.86
C GLN A 607 -2.06 -3.82 -12.74
N SER A 608 -2.25 -3.24 -11.54
CA SER A 608 -3.30 -2.24 -11.34
C SER A 608 -3.10 -0.92 -12.07
N VAL A 609 -1.87 -0.62 -12.46
CA VAL A 609 -1.53 0.62 -13.18
C VAL A 609 -1.03 0.37 -14.59
N ASP A 610 -0.97 -0.90 -15.02
CA ASP A 610 -0.41 -1.34 -16.31
C ASP A 610 1.01 -0.79 -16.57
N GLN A 611 1.81 -0.72 -15.50
CA GLN A 611 3.17 -0.20 -15.54
C GLN A 611 4.11 -1.03 -14.68
N ALA A 612 5.37 -1.09 -15.09
CA ALA A 612 6.42 -1.67 -14.27
C ALA A 612 6.74 -0.70 -13.11
N LEU A 613 6.78 -1.22 -11.88
CA LEU A 613 7.04 -0.42 -10.69
C LEU A 613 8.48 0.07 -10.71
N ASP A 614 8.68 1.36 -10.97
CA ASP A 614 10.02 1.94 -11.13
C ASP A 614 10.72 2.11 -9.77
N ILE A 615 11.37 1.03 -9.32
CA ILE A 615 12.25 1.05 -8.15
C ILE A 615 13.67 0.83 -8.65
N ARG A 616 14.50 1.87 -8.53
CA ARG A 616 15.93 1.84 -8.87
C ARG A 616 16.75 1.94 -7.60
N LEU A 617 17.66 0.99 -7.42
CA LEU A 617 18.59 0.95 -6.30
C LEU A 617 20.01 1.06 -6.85
N ARG A 618 20.81 1.97 -6.30
CA ARG A 618 22.23 2.09 -6.66
C ARG A 618 23.07 1.33 -5.65
N ALA A 619 24.14 0.70 -6.12
CA ALA A 619 25.12 0.02 -5.28
C ALA A 619 24.50 -0.91 -4.21
N PRO A 620 23.51 -1.78 -4.54
CA PRO A 620 22.99 -2.70 -3.54
C PRO A 620 24.02 -3.80 -3.22
N ARG A 621 23.91 -4.39 -2.04
CA ARG A 621 24.66 -5.55 -1.55
C ARG A 621 23.85 -6.83 -1.85
N PRO A 622 24.47 -7.91 -2.34
CA PRO A 622 23.77 -9.16 -2.53
C PRO A 622 23.41 -9.79 -1.18
N ILE A 623 22.24 -10.41 -1.11
CA ILE A 623 21.71 -11.09 0.08
C ILE A 623 21.22 -12.47 -0.32
N TYR A 624 21.67 -13.48 0.40
CA TYR A 624 21.37 -14.88 0.13
C TYR A 624 20.69 -15.51 1.34
N ILE A 625 19.89 -16.56 1.09
CA ILE A 625 19.45 -17.47 2.13
C ILE A 625 20.51 -18.56 2.32
N LEU A 626 20.83 -18.90 3.56
CA LEU A 626 21.77 -19.98 3.84
C LEU A 626 21.30 -21.32 3.21
N PRO A 627 22.19 -22.07 2.54
CA PRO A 627 21.84 -23.34 1.92
C PRO A 627 21.18 -24.32 2.91
N GLY A 628 20.05 -24.91 2.53
CA GLY A 628 19.29 -25.84 3.37
C GLY A 628 18.43 -25.19 4.46
N TYR A 629 18.50 -23.87 4.64
CA TYR A 629 17.64 -23.15 5.60
C TYR A 629 16.18 -23.07 5.11
N GLU A 630 15.96 -22.93 3.80
CA GLU A 630 14.62 -22.79 3.18
C GLU A 630 13.67 -23.97 3.47
N ASP A 631 14.22 -25.18 3.60
CA ASP A 631 13.46 -26.41 3.80
C ASP A 631 13.06 -26.62 5.26
N GLN A 632 13.71 -25.92 6.19
CA GLN A 632 13.53 -26.10 7.63
C GLN A 632 12.54 -25.12 8.27
N GLN A 633 12.14 -24.07 7.52
CA GLN A 633 11.34 -22.97 8.05
C GLN A 633 9.94 -22.89 7.43
N ASN A 634 9.03 -22.21 8.15
CA ASN A 634 7.68 -21.91 7.68
C ASN A 634 7.72 -21.19 6.32
N PHE A 635 8.52 -20.12 6.24
CA PHE A 635 8.73 -19.38 5.00
C PHE A 635 10.11 -18.71 4.96
N SER A 636 10.78 -18.81 3.82
CA SER A 636 12.05 -18.13 3.55
C SER A 636 12.18 -18.02 2.04
N ALA A 637 12.29 -16.81 1.49
CA ALA A 637 12.45 -16.61 0.06
C ALA A 637 13.17 -15.30 -0.29
N GLU A 638 14.12 -15.39 -1.21
CA GLU A 638 14.65 -14.25 -1.97
C GLU A 638 13.56 -13.71 -2.90
N PHE A 639 13.40 -12.38 -2.93
CA PHE A 639 12.25 -11.77 -3.61
C PHE A 639 12.56 -10.54 -4.44
N LEU A 640 13.66 -9.85 -4.15
CA LEU A 640 14.08 -8.64 -4.84
C LEU A 640 15.39 -8.91 -5.55
N TYR A 641 15.45 -8.65 -6.86
CA TYR A 641 16.60 -8.95 -7.69
C TYR A 641 17.05 -7.74 -8.51
N THR A 642 18.35 -7.63 -8.75
CA THR A 642 18.89 -6.71 -9.76
C THR A 642 18.61 -7.19 -11.19
N SER A 643 18.82 -6.32 -12.17
CA SER A 643 18.82 -6.70 -13.59
C SER A 643 20.02 -7.59 -13.93
N ALA A 644 19.95 -8.28 -15.08
CA ALA A 644 21.07 -9.05 -15.60
C ALA A 644 22.29 -8.18 -15.97
N ASP A 645 22.05 -6.90 -16.29
CA ASP A 645 23.07 -5.90 -16.65
C ASP A 645 23.81 -5.33 -15.42
N SER A 646 24.17 -6.23 -14.51
CA SER A 646 24.88 -5.93 -13.27
C SER A 646 26.01 -6.93 -13.00
N TRP A 647 26.99 -6.53 -12.19
CA TRP A 647 28.05 -7.41 -11.68
C TRP A 647 28.34 -7.07 -10.21
N ASN A 648 28.83 -8.04 -9.45
CA ASN A 648 29.35 -7.83 -8.10
C ASN A 648 30.83 -7.43 -8.16
N GLU A 649 31.19 -6.42 -7.37
CA GLU A 649 32.48 -5.76 -7.37
C GLU A 649 32.98 -5.62 -5.93
N GLU A 650 34.21 -6.06 -5.68
CA GLU A 650 34.85 -5.94 -4.37
C GLU A 650 35.31 -4.51 -4.09
N LYS A 651 35.64 -3.73 -5.13
CA LYS A 651 36.11 -2.34 -5.03
C LYS A 651 35.21 -1.40 -5.83
N PRO A 652 34.04 -1.00 -5.31
CA PRO A 652 33.01 -0.35 -6.11
C PRO A 652 33.23 1.14 -6.38
N ILE A 653 34.21 1.78 -5.74
CA ILE A 653 34.43 3.23 -5.83
C ILE A 653 35.52 3.51 -6.87
N ALA A 654 35.27 4.37 -7.84
CA ALA A 654 36.32 4.82 -8.75
C ALA A 654 37.19 5.87 -8.04
N GLY A 655 38.52 5.79 -8.16
CA GLY A 655 39.39 6.74 -7.48
C GLY A 655 40.88 6.42 -7.54
N ALA A 656 41.69 7.34 -7.02
CA ALA A 656 43.12 7.13 -6.88
C ALA A 656 43.40 6.01 -5.87
N MET A 657 44.11 4.98 -6.32
CA MET A 657 44.54 3.85 -5.52
C MET A 657 46.07 3.76 -5.54
N GLN A 658 46.66 3.54 -4.37
CA GLN A 658 48.09 3.28 -4.27
C GLN A 658 48.35 1.79 -4.54
N GLN A 659 49.02 1.48 -5.64
CA GLN A 659 49.41 0.12 -6.00
C GLN A 659 50.92 0.08 -6.25
N ASN A 660 51.65 -0.76 -5.49
CA ASN A 660 53.11 -0.90 -5.57
C ASN A 660 53.87 0.44 -5.52
N GLY A 661 53.45 1.37 -4.65
CA GLY A 661 54.10 2.68 -4.47
C GLY A 661 53.82 3.70 -5.58
N ARG A 662 52.98 3.40 -6.58
CA ARG A 662 52.52 4.34 -7.61
C ARG A 662 51.04 4.68 -7.40
N MET A 663 50.68 5.94 -7.58
CA MET A 663 49.29 6.39 -7.66
C MET A 663 48.73 5.99 -9.02
N MET A 664 47.75 5.09 -9.04
CA MET A 664 47.00 4.72 -10.24
C MET A 664 45.53 5.06 -10.04
N PHE A 665 44.83 5.45 -11.11
CA PHE A 665 43.39 5.64 -11.04
C PHE A 665 42.70 4.29 -11.28
N TYR A 666 42.08 3.73 -10.24
CA TYR A 666 41.32 2.49 -10.34
C TYR A 666 39.91 2.78 -10.85
N ARG A 667 39.45 1.96 -11.80
CA ARG A 667 38.09 1.99 -12.31
C ARG A 667 37.45 0.61 -12.13
N PRO A 668 36.30 0.52 -11.45
CA PRO A 668 35.53 -0.72 -11.38
C PRO A 668 35.17 -1.20 -12.78
N ARG A 669 35.39 -2.48 -13.04
CA ARG A 669 35.02 -3.15 -14.29
C ARG A 669 34.85 -4.63 -14.01
N TYR A 670 33.93 -5.26 -14.73
CA TYR A 670 33.75 -6.70 -14.60
C TYR A 670 34.99 -7.47 -15.09
N GLU A 671 35.58 -8.25 -14.20
CA GLU A 671 36.60 -9.26 -14.50
C GLU A 671 36.07 -10.61 -14.02
N ALA A 672 36.07 -11.63 -14.88
CA ALA A 672 35.56 -12.93 -14.49
C ALA A 672 36.54 -13.61 -13.52
N THR A 673 35.99 -14.19 -12.44
CA THR A 673 36.77 -14.99 -11.50
C THR A 673 37.47 -16.13 -12.23
N LYS A 674 38.78 -16.27 -12.02
CA LYS A 674 39.58 -17.32 -12.67
C LYS A 674 39.16 -18.69 -12.17
N PHE A 675 39.25 -19.71 -13.02
CA PHE A 675 38.84 -21.08 -12.68
C PHE A 675 39.61 -21.68 -11.49
N ASN A 676 40.85 -21.24 -11.25
CA ASN A 676 41.68 -21.70 -10.15
C ASN A 676 41.57 -20.84 -8.88
N ASP A 677 40.70 -19.84 -8.86
CA ASP A 677 40.48 -18.98 -7.71
C ASP A 677 39.59 -19.70 -6.67
N PRO A 678 39.93 -19.67 -5.36
CA PRO A 678 39.08 -20.24 -4.32
C PRO A 678 37.65 -19.68 -4.26
N LYS A 679 37.42 -18.47 -4.80
CA LYS A 679 36.09 -17.87 -4.88
C LYS A 679 35.19 -18.52 -5.92
N LYS A 680 35.73 -19.35 -6.83
CA LYS A 680 34.94 -19.98 -7.90
C LYS A 680 33.84 -20.88 -7.34
N ASP A 681 32.63 -20.80 -7.91
CA ASP A 681 31.44 -21.54 -7.49
C ASP A 681 30.97 -21.21 -6.05
N THR A 682 31.35 -20.05 -5.52
CA THR A 682 30.91 -19.52 -4.22
C THR A 682 30.08 -18.24 -4.37
N HIS A 683 29.44 -17.78 -3.29
CA HIS A 683 28.76 -16.47 -3.27
C HIS A 683 29.71 -15.28 -3.46
N ASP A 684 31.01 -15.46 -3.23
CA ASP A 684 32.05 -14.43 -3.44
C ASP A 684 32.59 -14.40 -4.87
N GLU A 685 32.12 -15.28 -5.77
CA GLU A 685 32.53 -15.28 -7.18
C GLU A 685 32.12 -13.98 -7.87
N GLU A 686 33.07 -13.23 -8.41
CA GLU A 686 32.78 -12.13 -9.34
C GLU A 686 32.17 -12.67 -10.63
N ARG A 687 30.87 -12.38 -10.81
CA ARG A 687 30.03 -12.86 -11.90
C ARG A 687 29.10 -11.76 -12.41
N ARG A 688 28.42 -12.06 -13.51
CA ARG A 688 27.31 -11.24 -13.99
C ARG A 688 26.00 -11.64 -13.31
N GLY A 689 25.08 -10.68 -13.23
CA GLY A 689 23.79 -10.81 -12.58
C GLY A 689 22.81 -11.73 -13.32
N PRO A 690 21.58 -11.86 -12.81
CA PRO A 690 20.99 -11.12 -11.69
C PRO A 690 21.51 -11.56 -10.31
N PHE A 691 21.35 -10.70 -9.31
CA PHE A 691 21.67 -10.97 -7.91
C PHE A 691 20.45 -10.76 -7.00
N PRO A 692 20.21 -11.64 -6.02
CA PRO A 692 19.24 -11.38 -4.96
C PRO A 692 19.77 -10.27 -4.05
N ILE A 693 18.91 -9.30 -3.74
CA ILE A 693 19.21 -8.13 -2.91
C ILE A 693 18.12 -7.88 -1.87
N GLY A 694 17.18 -8.80 -1.72
CA GLY A 694 16.11 -8.73 -0.73
C GLY A 694 15.58 -10.11 -0.38
N VAL A 695 15.55 -10.39 0.92
CA VAL A 695 15.11 -11.65 1.51
C VAL A 695 14.01 -11.38 2.54
N ALA A 696 12.99 -12.23 2.55
CA ALA A 696 11.94 -12.22 3.54
C ALA A 696 11.87 -13.62 4.19
N ILE A 697 11.89 -13.67 5.52
CA ILE A 697 11.81 -14.90 6.29
C ILE A 697 10.72 -14.82 7.36
N GLU A 698 10.04 -15.93 7.57
CA GLU A 698 9.21 -16.20 8.73
C GLU A 698 9.68 -17.52 9.32
N SER A 699 10.32 -17.45 10.47
CA SER A 699 10.93 -18.61 11.11
C SER A 699 10.89 -18.50 12.62
N LYS A 700 10.97 -19.65 13.30
CA LYS A 700 11.12 -19.67 14.75
C LYS A 700 12.47 -19.10 15.14
N ILE A 701 12.52 -18.34 16.23
CA ILE A 701 13.79 -17.83 16.76
C ILE A 701 14.77 -19.00 17.02
N PRO A 702 16.10 -18.82 16.80
CA PRO A 702 17.08 -19.87 17.02
C PRO A 702 17.03 -20.43 18.45
N VAL A 703 17.28 -21.74 18.60
CA VAL A 703 17.20 -22.41 19.91
C VAL A 703 18.28 -21.86 20.83
N GLU A 704 19.45 -21.60 20.27
CA GLU A 704 20.65 -21.04 20.90
C GLU A 704 20.37 -19.68 21.57
N TRP A 705 19.31 -18.98 21.16
CA TRP A 705 18.93 -17.69 21.75
C TRP A 705 18.06 -17.84 23.00
N VAL A 706 17.43 -19.01 23.18
CA VAL A 706 16.53 -19.32 24.31
C VAL A 706 17.22 -20.23 25.32
N ASP A 707 17.98 -21.22 24.85
CA ASP A 707 18.68 -22.18 25.68
C ASP A 707 20.17 -22.24 25.31
N SER A 708 21.01 -21.74 26.22
CA SER A 708 22.47 -21.72 26.05
C SER A 708 23.10 -23.11 26.13
N SER A 709 22.44 -24.09 26.77
CA SER A 709 22.91 -25.47 26.85
C SER A 709 22.84 -26.19 25.49
N TYR A 710 21.92 -25.75 24.61
CA TYR A 710 21.81 -26.25 23.25
C TYR A 710 23.07 -25.98 22.42
N TRP A 711 23.67 -24.79 22.57
CA TRP A 711 24.93 -24.45 21.89
C TRP A 711 26.05 -25.41 22.30
N GLN A 712 26.15 -25.76 23.59
CA GLN A 712 27.13 -26.72 24.08
C GLN A 712 26.88 -28.11 23.49
N GLY A 713 25.63 -28.56 23.47
CA GLY A 713 25.26 -29.83 22.83
C GLY A 713 25.58 -29.87 21.33
N LYS A 714 25.30 -28.79 20.60
CA LYS A 714 25.60 -28.65 19.17
C LYS A 714 27.11 -28.61 18.90
N ALA A 715 27.87 -27.91 19.72
CA ALA A 715 29.33 -27.87 19.64
C ALA A 715 29.94 -29.26 19.90
N ILE A 716 29.44 -29.99 20.91
CA ILE A 716 29.85 -31.38 21.17
C ILE A 716 29.48 -32.27 19.99
N SER A 717 28.26 -32.17 19.46
CA SER A 717 27.82 -32.93 18.28
C SER A 717 28.73 -32.69 17.07
N GLY A 718 29.17 -31.45 16.84
CA GLY A 718 30.10 -31.12 15.74
C GLY A 718 31.51 -31.67 15.90
N LEU A 719 31.91 -32.07 17.12
CA LEU A 719 33.19 -32.72 17.41
C LEU A 719 33.10 -34.26 17.31
N LEU A 720 31.89 -34.82 17.24
CA LEU A 720 31.65 -36.25 17.03
C LEU A 720 31.77 -36.61 15.54
N GLY A 721 32.22 -37.82 15.23
CA GLY A 721 32.32 -38.34 13.86
C GLY A 721 31.26 -39.41 13.56
N GLY A 722 30.85 -39.50 12.30
CA GLY A 722 30.06 -40.63 11.79
C GLY A 722 28.63 -40.71 12.34
N ALA A 723 28.20 -41.92 12.74
CA ALA A 723 26.83 -42.19 13.18
C ALA A 723 26.45 -41.47 14.50
N ASP A 724 27.41 -41.28 15.41
CA ASP A 724 27.19 -40.64 16.70
C ASP A 724 26.88 -39.14 16.55
N GLN A 725 27.50 -38.49 15.56
CA GLN A 725 27.15 -37.13 15.15
C GLN A 725 25.69 -37.06 14.70
N GLY A 726 25.25 -38.01 13.86
CA GLY A 726 23.89 -38.07 13.34
C GLY A 726 22.83 -38.29 14.43
N ILE A 727 23.09 -39.21 15.37
CA ILE A 727 22.17 -39.50 16.49
C ILE A 727 22.07 -38.29 17.43
N MET A 728 23.19 -37.68 17.80
CA MET A 728 23.20 -36.52 18.68
C MET A 728 22.55 -35.30 18.01
N ALA A 729 22.82 -35.06 16.73
CA ALA A 729 22.18 -33.99 15.96
C ALA A 729 20.66 -34.20 15.83
N ALA A 730 20.22 -35.44 15.61
CA ALA A 730 18.78 -35.77 15.59
C ALA A 730 18.13 -35.57 16.96
N GLY A 731 18.80 -35.99 18.05
CA GLY A 731 18.33 -35.78 19.42
C GLY A 731 18.21 -34.30 19.79
N LEU A 732 19.21 -33.48 19.41
CA LEU A 732 19.16 -32.02 19.56
C LEU A 732 18.03 -31.42 18.73
N THR A 733 17.84 -31.85 17.48
CA THR A 733 16.76 -31.37 16.62
C THR A 733 15.37 -31.72 17.18
N ALA A 734 15.23 -32.91 17.77
CA ALA A 734 14.00 -33.33 18.46
C ALA A 734 13.74 -32.48 19.72
N ALA A 735 14.76 -32.22 20.55
CA ALA A 735 14.63 -31.33 21.72
C ALA A 735 14.28 -29.89 21.30
N ALA A 736 14.90 -29.39 20.23
CA ALA A 736 14.64 -28.09 19.64
C ALA A 736 13.20 -27.91 19.13
N SER A 737 12.56 -28.98 18.64
CA SER A 737 11.18 -28.92 18.14
C SER A 737 10.15 -28.88 19.27
N GLN A 738 10.48 -29.44 20.44
CA GLN A 738 9.63 -29.41 21.63
C GLN A 738 9.67 -28.08 22.39
N LEU A 739 10.74 -27.30 22.24
CA LEU A 739 10.86 -25.97 22.83
C LEU A 739 9.86 -24.98 22.22
N LYS A 740 9.02 -24.39 23.06
CA LYS A 740 8.09 -23.32 22.66
C LYS A 740 8.87 -22.05 22.35
N ARG A 741 8.92 -21.70 21.07
CA ARG A 741 9.63 -20.54 20.54
C ARG A 741 8.68 -19.71 19.67
N PRO A 742 8.64 -18.38 19.82
CA PRO A 742 7.87 -17.54 18.93
C PRO A 742 8.41 -17.60 17.50
N THR A 743 7.49 -17.42 16.55
CA THR A 743 7.81 -17.15 15.15
C THR A 743 8.05 -15.66 15.01
N GLU A 744 9.08 -15.28 14.26
CA GLU A 744 9.43 -13.88 14.00
C GLU A 744 9.63 -13.68 12.48
N ARG A 745 9.20 -12.51 11.99
CA ARG A 745 9.32 -12.11 10.58
C ARG A 745 10.44 -11.09 10.42
N LEU A 746 11.37 -11.38 9.52
CA LEU A 746 12.51 -10.53 9.20
C LEU A 746 12.53 -10.27 7.70
N VAL A 747 12.74 -9.01 7.33
CA VAL A 747 13.05 -8.61 5.96
C VAL A 747 14.41 -7.93 5.93
N VAL A 748 15.28 -8.36 5.04
CA VAL A 748 16.59 -7.76 4.82
C VAL A 748 16.68 -7.28 3.38
N ILE A 749 17.02 -6.01 3.17
CA ILE A 749 17.21 -5.39 1.85
C ILE A 749 18.64 -4.88 1.77
N GLY A 750 19.33 -5.19 0.67
CA GLY A 750 20.74 -4.90 0.45
C GLY A 750 21.05 -3.44 0.15
N GLN A 751 20.22 -2.51 0.60
CA GLN A 751 20.43 -1.10 0.35
C GLN A 751 19.83 -0.28 1.51
N GLY A 752 20.68 0.46 2.22
CA GLY A 752 20.29 1.15 3.45
C GLY A 752 19.55 2.49 3.29
N GLY A 753 19.52 3.04 2.07
CA GLY A 753 18.87 4.31 1.73
C GLY A 753 17.60 4.16 0.88
N VAL A 754 16.94 3.00 0.89
CA VAL A 754 15.90 2.68 -0.10
C VAL A 754 14.68 3.57 0.09
N PHE A 755 14.41 3.94 1.33
CA PHE A 755 13.33 4.82 1.77
C PHE A 755 13.84 6.20 2.29
N VAL A 756 15.07 6.58 1.93
CA VAL A 756 15.65 7.89 2.27
C VAL A 756 15.37 8.86 1.15
N LYS A 757 14.44 9.80 1.38
CA LYS A 757 14.13 11.03 0.64
C LYS A 757 13.09 11.83 1.47
N PRO A 758 12.94 13.16 1.23
CA PRO A 758 11.83 13.94 1.80
C PRO A 758 10.44 13.45 1.37
N GLU A 759 10.37 12.90 0.15
CA GLU A 759 9.17 12.29 -0.43
C GLU A 759 9.54 10.98 -1.15
N LEU A 760 8.73 9.95 -0.97
CA LEU A 760 8.89 8.66 -1.63
C LEU A 760 8.09 8.63 -2.93
N GLY A 761 8.68 8.04 -3.98
CA GLY A 761 7.91 7.75 -5.18
C GLY A 761 6.84 6.67 -4.91
N PRO A 762 5.71 6.66 -5.63
CA PRO A 762 4.57 5.80 -5.30
C PRO A 762 4.91 4.29 -5.26
N ALA A 763 5.84 3.84 -6.12
CA ALA A 763 6.31 2.44 -6.09
C ALA A 763 7.06 2.09 -4.80
N LYS A 764 7.88 3.02 -4.28
CA LYS A 764 8.60 2.84 -3.01
C LYS A 764 7.66 2.94 -1.82
N GLU A 765 6.64 3.80 -1.87
CA GLU A 765 5.61 3.87 -0.84
C GLU A 765 4.87 2.54 -0.71
N LYS A 766 4.34 2.00 -1.82
CA LYS A 766 3.66 0.69 -1.81
C LYS A 766 4.61 -0.42 -1.36
N PHE A 767 5.88 -0.38 -1.77
CA PHE A 767 6.87 -1.35 -1.31
C PHE A 767 7.10 -1.30 0.20
N LEU A 768 7.27 -0.11 0.77
CA LEU A 768 7.41 0.10 2.21
C LEU A 768 6.16 -0.39 2.96
N LEU A 769 4.97 0.00 2.49
CA LEU A 769 3.68 -0.37 3.08
C LEU A 769 3.46 -1.89 3.10
N HIS A 770 3.67 -2.56 1.96
CA HIS A 770 3.52 -4.01 1.85
C HIS A 770 4.54 -4.72 2.74
N THR A 771 5.78 -4.23 2.78
CA THR A 771 6.83 -4.77 3.66
C THR A 771 6.44 -4.66 5.14
N CYS A 772 6.01 -3.49 5.60
CA CYS A 772 5.60 -3.27 6.99
C CYS A 772 4.35 -4.07 7.37
N ASN A 773 3.33 -4.13 6.49
CA ASN A 773 2.13 -4.93 6.74
C ASN A 773 2.45 -6.42 6.84
N TRP A 774 3.28 -6.95 5.94
CA TRP A 774 3.71 -8.34 6.03
C TRP A 774 4.50 -8.62 7.30
N LEU A 775 5.47 -7.76 7.66
CA LEU A 775 6.26 -7.92 8.88
C LEU A 775 5.38 -7.96 10.14
N LEU A 776 4.32 -7.15 10.19
CA LEU A 776 3.38 -7.08 11.31
C LEU A 776 2.28 -8.17 11.30
N GLY A 777 2.32 -9.14 10.38
CA GLY A 777 1.29 -10.19 10.31
C GLY A 777 -0.03 -9.74 9.67
N ARG A 778 -0.06 -8.58 9.02
CA ARG A 778 -1.26 -7.96 8.43
C ARG A 778 -1.41 -8.30 6.96
N GLU A 779 -1.45 -9.59 6.66
CA GLU A 779 -1.55 -10.10 5.27
C GLU A 779 -2.92 -9.85 4.64
N ASP A 780 -3.94 -9.60 5.45
CA ASP A 780 -5.25 -9.08 5.03
C ASP A 780 -5.12 -7.73 4.30
N ARG A 781 -4.03 -6.99 4.52
CA ARG A 781 -3.76 -5.69 3.89
C ARG A 781 -2.88 -5.78 2.64
N LEU A 782 -2.39 -6.97 2.32
CA LEU A 782 -1.64 -7.20 1.09
C LEU A 782 -2.59 -7.51 -0.06
N PRO A 783 -2.29 -7.05 -1.29
CA PRO A 783 -3.01 -7.47 -2.48
C PRO A 783 -3.07 -9.00 -2.62
N GLN A 784 -4.30 -9.54 -2.70
CA GLN A 784 -4.57 -10.98 -2.82
C GLN A 784 -5.05 -11.37 -4.23
N THR A 785 -4.87 -12.64 -4.56
CA THR A 785 -5.31 -13.25 -5.84
C THR A 785 -6.30 -14.39 -5.67
N ASP A 786 -6.69 -14.68 -4.44
CA ASP A 786 -7.35 -15.96 -4.12
C ASP A 786 -8.85 -15.93 -4.48
N GLU A 787 -9.43 -14.74 -4.53
CA GLU A 787 -10.80 -14.55 -4.98
C GLU A 787 -10.93 -14.43 -6.50
N LYS A 788 -12.09 -14.88 -7.01
CA LYS A 788 -12.40 -14.77 -8.43
C LYS A 788 -12.51 -13.31 -8.84
N THR A 789 -11.85 -12.94 -9.93
CA THR A 789 -11.95 -11.59 -10.50
C THR A 789 -13.40 -11.26 -10.85
N TRP A 790 -13.78 -10.02 -10.55
CA TRP A 790 -15.03 -9.45 -10.99
C TRP A 790 -14.84 -8.82 -12.37
N GLU A 791 -15.73 -9.14 -13.30
CA GLU A 791 -15.76 -8.54 -14.62
C GLU A 791 -17.19 -8.10 -14.94
N TYR A 792 -17.35 -7.07 -15.78
CA TYR A 792 -18.69 -6.76 -16.28
C TYR A 792 -19.24 -7.99 -17.02
N PRO A 793 -20.44 -8.48 -16.65
CA PRO A 793 -21.05 -9.62 -17.34
C PRO A 793 -21.33 -9.22 -18.79
N ARG A 794 -20.59 -9.81 -19.71
CA ARG A 794 -20.80 -9.69 -21.15
C ARG A 794 -21.39 -10.99 -21.65
N VAL A 795 -22.61 -10.93 -22.19
CA VAL A 795 -23.17 -12.06 -22.92
C VAL A 795 -22.61 -11.98 -24.34
N GLN A 796 -21.69 -12.88 -24.67
CA GLN A 796 -21.22 -13.03 -26.04
C GLN A 796 -22.31 -13.75 -26.84
N LEU A 797 -23.15 -12.95 -27.50
CA LEU A 797 -24.12 -13.44 -28.47
C LEU A 797 -23.53 -13.24 -29.86
N THR A 798 -23.53 -14.30 -30.67
CA THR A 798 -23.40 -14.14 -32.12
C THR A 798 -24.52 -13.23 -32.63
N ASP A 799 -24.34 -12.54 -33.77
CA ASP A 799 -25.37 -11.66 -34.33
C ASP A 799 -26.71 -12.38 -34.52
N LYS A 800 -26.64 -13.67 -34.89
CA LYS A 800 -27.79 -14.57 -34.97
C LYS A 800 -28.48 -14.77 -33.63
N GLN A 801 -27.75 -15.10 -32.56
CA GLN A 801 -28.32 -15.27 -31.22
C GLN A 801 -28.91 -13.97 -30.69
N LYS A 802 -28.27 -12.82 -30.96
CA LYS A 802 -28.76 -11.49 -30.59
C LYS A 802 -30.08 -11.18 -31.28
N ASN A 803 -30.18 -11.42 -32.59
CA ASN A 803 -31.42 -11.24 -33.36
C ASN A 803 -32.54 -12.16 -32.87
N LEU A 804 -32.24 -13.43 -32.60
CA LEU A 804 -33.20 -14.37 -32.00
C LEU A 804 -33.70 -13.89 -30.63
N TRP A 805 -32.81 -13.35 -29.78
CA TRP A 805 -33.18 -12.80 -28.49
C TRP A 805 -34.10 -11.58 -28.62
N TYR A 806 -33.80 -10.67 -29.56
CA TYR A 806 -34.66 -9.51 -29.82
C TYR A 806 -36.02 -9.92 -30.39
N LEU A 807 -36.06 -10.82 -31.36
CA LEU A 807 -37.32 -11.32 -31.92
C LEU A 807 -38.15 -12.05 -30.84
N GLY A 808 -37.51 -12.87 -30.02
CA GLY A 808 -38.16 -13.59 -28.93
C GLY A 808 -38.73 -12.66 -27.85
N THR A 809 -38.00 -11.62 -27.46
CA THR A 809 -38.49 -10.67 -26.44
C THR A 809 -39.48 -9.66 -26.98
N PHE A 810 -39.25 -9.12 -28.18
CA PHE A 810 -40.11 -8.09 -28.77
C PHE A 810 -41.42 -8.67 -29.33
N PHE A 811 -41.37 -9.83 -29.98
CA PHE A 811 -42.56 -10.45 -30.57
C PHE A 811 -43.03 -11.68 -29.81
N GLY A 812 -42.12 -12.56 -29.38
CA GLY A 812 -42.48 -13.82 -28.73
C GLY A 812 -43.20 -13.63 -27.39
N LEU A 813 -42.69 -12.75 -26.53
CA LEU A 813 -43.24 -12.51 -25.19
C LEU A 813 -44.65 -11.87 -25.25
N PRO A 814 -44.88 -10.81 -26.04
CA PRO A 814 -46.23 -10.28 -26.24
C PRO A 814 -47.18 -11.28 -26.91
N ALA A 815 -46.71 -12.05 -27.90
CA ALA A 815 -47.52 -13.07 -28.55
C ALA A 815 -47.92 -14.20 -27.58
N LEU A 816 -47.04 -14.60 -26.65
CA LEU A 816 -47.29 -15.59 -25.63
C LEU A 816 -48.32 -15.09 -24.60
N PHE A 817 -48.22 -13.84 -24.17
CA PHE A 817 -49.24 -13.22 -23.31
C PHE A 817 -50.58 -13.04 -24.02
N ALA A 818 -50.58 -12.64 -25.29
CA ALA A 818 -51.79 -12.57 -26.11
C ALA A 818 -52.44 -13.95 -26.26
N TYR A 819 -51.63 -14.99 -26.49
CA TYR A 819 -52.07 -16.38 -26.55
C TYR A 819 -52.70 -16.83 -25.22
N PHE A 820 -52.05 -16.60 -24.08
CA PHE A 820 -52.65 -16.89 -22.77
C PHE A 820 -53.93 -16.08 -22.52
N GLY A 821 -53.97 -14.80 -22.92
CA GLY A 821 -55.16 -13.96 -22.86
C GLY A 821 -56.32 -14.54 -23.67
N ILE A 822 -56.05 -15.01 -24.89
CA ILE A 822 -57.02 -15.69 -25.75
C ILE A 822 -57.49 -17.00 -25.11
N ILE A 823 -56.59 -17.81 -24.53
CA ILE A 823 -56.95 -19.04 -23.82
C ILE A 823 -57.89 -18.72 -22.65
N VAL A 824 -57.55 -17.74 -21.82
CA VAL A 824 -58.36 -17.34 -20.67
C VAL A 824 -59.72 -16.80 -21.13
N TRP A 825 -59.75 -16.00 -22.20
CA TRP A 825 -61.00 -15.51 -22.82
C TRP A 825 -61.86 -16.66 -23.34
N LEU A 826 -61.27 -17.65 -24.00
CA LEU A 826 -61.96 -18.85 -24.47
C LEU A 826 -62.49 -19.69 -23.30
N ILE A 827 -61.71 -19.90 -22.24
CA ILE A 827 -62.13 -20.63 -21.03
C ILE A 827 -63.29 -19.90 -20.35
N ARG A 828 -63.23 -18.57 -20.26
CA ARG A 828 -64.26 -17.73 -19.64
C ARG A 828 -65.57 -17.71 -20.44
N ASN A 829 -65.51 -17.72 -21.77
CA ASN A 829 -66.72 -17.80 -22.62
C ASN A 829 -67.33 -19.21 -22.69
N VAL A 830 -66.60 -20.24 -22.25
CA VAL A 830 -67.06 -21.63 -22.19
C VAL A 830 -67.56 -22.01 -20.78
N ARG A 831 -67.22 -21.23 -19.75
CA ARG A 831 -67.93 -21.23 -18.47
C ARG A 831 -69.25 -20.49 -18.60
#